data_AF-A0A1W2B5E3-F1
#
_entry.id   AF-A0A1W2B5E3-F1
#
_cell.length_a   1.000
_cell.length_b   1.000
_cell.length_c   1.000
_cell.angle_alpha   90.00
_cell.angle_beta   90.00
_cell.angle_gamma   90.00
#
_symmetry.space_group_name_H-M   'P 1'
#
loop_
_entity.id
_entity.type
_entity.pdbx_description
1 polymer ?
#
loop_
_entity_poly.entity_id
_entity_poly.type
_entity_poly.pdbx_seq_one_letter_code
_entity_poly.pdbx_strand_id
1 'polypeptide(L)'
;MDYFAKKQWIRIAVCAVLVGAIVLGMTGVFSGTGSLKYDPSAKNLPAGASEAEVTEQGFGGDVTAHVVLNGNTVQELTIDTPNETEGLGKRASDAEFTEQFIGKEGPFTFGENGIEALSGATVTSTAALKAINKAITGEDAAEEPAPEATEEPAAETAAEPAVDDSAITAAEQGFGGDVTVHVTLDGENRIQALTIDTPNETAGLGQRASEAAFTEQFIGKSGPFTYGEDGIDALAGATVTSNAVLKAINSAVPAAEKAEEPAAEATEEPAAEPAAEPAADDNAITAAEQGFGGDVTVHVTLDGENRIQALTIDTPNETAGLGQRASETAFTDQFIGKSGPFTYGENGIDALAGATVTSNAVLKAINSVVPAGEQKEEAAATEEPAPEATAEPAAEETEAPAEKAETNKEAASDGQAYGVYRVTKENTFSKVTVTASAKNGTLTDVKITSEGEEGKDLLTDAIREEWAKAILESGSAAPDAITGATLKFSAGSVQEAMEEILARMNGEAAAAPSEEPAAEEPAAEKTSGNGNDILSAIAVSMGKEKDNSYVTDYLEQDPYLVNIYEGYGFAKDYGSARGHAYTLEDVQKTQRPHAKANCLTCKTPDMHKLIAEQGVSVYSMPFDEMMAQTTNAISCYTCHGADDGNDGKMVVTHQYVNEALGENVSEIKAASLSCGQCHIEYYFTPEDSEAMMPYHSKAEMTPEAILAYYDALGFYDWEQPGTGTKMLKAQHPELETWAYGKHAAMLSCADCHMPVETTESGAQYHDHHLVSPLENETLLAKCASCHGSADNTTALVKGIQEKVTARETDVGNKLSELKDELTAAVTAGAMSEEELDAVRKLHREAQWFFDFCYVENSEGAHNSALAYNCLDTSESKINEAKGLLASAGKSDVTGSAPAAAEEETPKKPPLYAGYRAEKENAFSKVTVIAYAKNGTLTDVKITSEGEEGKDLLTDTIRDEWAKAILESGSAAPDAVTGATLTFSAGSVQEAMTEILDKINGK
;
A
#
# COMPACT_ATOMS: atom_id res chain seq x y z
N MET A 1 -34.90 -51.26 -27.12
CA MET A 1 -34.76 -50.54 -28.40
C MET A 1 -36.07 -49.96 -28.95
N ASP A 2 -37.24 -50.58 -28.76
CA ASP A 2 -38.50 -50.13 -29.42
C ASP A 2 -39.26 -48.96 -28.75
N TYR A 3 -38.67 -48.30 -27.74
CA TYR A 3 -39.26 -47.13 -27.06
C TYR A 3 -38.75 -45.78 -27.61
N PHE A 4 -37.52 -45.73 -28.12
CA PHE A 4 -36.89 -44.49 -28.59
C PHE A 4 -37.37 -44.07 -29.99
N ALA A 5 -37.69 -45.01 -30.88
CA ALA A 5 -38.10 -44.71 -32.26
C ALA A 5 -39.41 -43.91 -32.35
N LYS A 6 -40.31 -44.00 -31.37
CA LYS A 6 -41.62 -43.31 -31.40
C LYS A 6 -41.57 -41.82 -31.01
N LYS A 7 -40.56 -41.36 -30.27
CA LYS A 7 -40.45 -39.92 -29.89
C LYS A 7 -39.87 -39.05 -31.01
N GLN A 8 -39.04 -39.59 -31.91
CA GLN A 8 -38.46 -38.80 -33.01
C GLN A 8 -39.48 -38.46 -34.10
N TRP A 9 -40.38 -39.38 -34.45
CA TRP A 9 -41.42 -39.14 -35.46
C TRP A 9 -42.40 -38.01 -35.11
N ILE A 10 -42.72 -37.86 -33.82
CA ILE A 10 -43.62 -36.78 -33.34
C ILE A 10 -42.95 -35.40 -33.49
N ARG A 11 -41.65 -35.29 -33.20
CA ARG A 11 -40.90 -34.03 -33.37
C ARG A 11 -40.78 -33.59 -34.83
N ILE A 12 -40.51 -34.54 -35.74
CA ILE A 12 -40.41 -34.25 -37.18
C ILE A 12 -41.77 -33.79 -37.76
N ALA A 13 -42.88 -34.41 -37.33
CA ALA A 13 -44.21 -34.04 -37.79
C ALA A 13 -44.63 -32.61 -37.36
N VAL A 14 -44.26 -32.18 -36.15
CA VAL A 14 -44.56 -30.82 -35.65
C VAL A 14 -43.79 -29.76 -36.44
N CYS A 15 -42.50 -29.98 -36.73
CA CYS A 15 -41.70 -29.07 -37.55
C CYS A 15 -42.26 -28.90 -38.98
N ALA A 16 -42.72 -29.99 -39.60
CA ALA A 16 -43.30 -29.94 -40.95
C ALA A 16 -44.60 -29.12 -41.03
N VAL A 17 -45.44 -29.15 -39.98
CA VAL A 17 -46.68 -28.37 -39.91
C VAL A 17 -46.40 -26.88 -39.70
N LEU A 18 -45.42 -26.52 -38.86
CA LEU A 18 -45.02 -25.13 -38.63
C LEU A 18 -44.44 -24.48 -39.90
N VAL A 19 -43.52 -25.16 -40.60
CA VAL A 19 -42.96 -24.66 -41.87
C VAL A 19 -44.05 -24.54 -42.96
N GLY A 20 -44.99 -25.49 -43.02
CA GLY A 20 -46.11 -25.43 -43.95
C GLY A 20 -47.05 -24.24 -43.74
N ALA A 21 -47.31 -23.85 -42.48
CA ALA A 21 -48.15 -22.70 -42.14
C ALA A 21 -47.51 -21.37 -42.57
N ILE A 22 -46.20 -21.22 -42.35
CA ILE A 22 -45.44 -20.01 -42.72
C ILE A 22 -45.45 -19.79 -44.24
N VAL A 23 -45.22 -20.85 -45.03
CA VAL A 23 -45.23 -20.78 -46.51
C VAL A 23 -46.62 -20.48 -47.08
N LEU A 24 -47.69 -20.97 -46.45
CA LEU A 24 -49.08 -20.69 -46.88
C LEU A 24 -49.53 -19.27 -46.53
N GLY A 25 -49.03 -18.67 -45.45
CA GLY A 25 -49.31 -17.26 -45.12
C GLY A 25 -48.77 -16.28 -46.16
N MET A 26 -47.59 -16.56 -46.73
CA MET A 26 -46.88 -15.65 -47.65
C MET A 26 -47.46 -15.59 -49.08
N THR A 27 -48.46 -16.39 -49.44
CA THR A 27 -48.98 -16.47 -50.83
C THR A 27 -50.39 -15.87 -51.03
N GLY A 28 -50.99 -15.28 -49.98
CA GLY A 28 -52.40 -14.87 -50.00
C GLY A 28 -52.73 -13.47 -50.56
N VAL A 29 -51.76 -12.57 -50.77
CA VAL A 29 -52.03 -11.11 -50.89
C VAL A 29 -51.59 -10.49 -52.22
N PHE A 30 -51.91 -11.13 -53.36
CA PHE A 30 -51.83 -10.46 -54.68
C PHE A 30 -52.95 -10.88 -55.64
N SER A 31 -54.11 -10.21 -55.54
CA SER A 31 -55.09 -10.16 -56.63
C SER A 31 -55.91 -8.87 -56.61
N GLY A 32 -55.49 -7.89 -57.41
CA GLY A 32 -56.17 -6.60 -57.55
C GLY A 32 -55.44 -5.67 -58.51
N THR A 33 -55.92 -5.57 -59.74
CA THR A 33 -55.32 -4.72 -60.79
C THR A 33 -55.72 -3.26 -60.63
N GLY A 34 -54.82 -2.43 -60.10
CA GLY A 34 -54.91 -0.98 -60.09
C GLY A 34 -53.52 -0.36 -60.05
N SER A 35 -53.23 0.60 -60.95
CA SER A 35 -51.90 1.21 -61.02
C SER A 35 -51.67 2.16 -59.85
N LEU A 36 -50.80 1.78 -58.93
CA LEU A 36 -50.21 2.65 -57.91
C LEU A 36 -48.69 2.47 -57.96
N LYS A 37 -47.95 3.58 -57.83
CA LYS A 37 -46.49 3.57 -57.78
C LYS A 37 -46.06 2.96 -56.45
N TYR A 38 -45.19 1.96 -56.49
CA TYR A 38 -44.54 1.40 -55.31
C TYR A 38 -43.32 2.25 -54.96
N ASP A 39 -43.30 2.78 -53.74
CA ASP A 39 -42.15 3.43 -53.14
C ASP A 39 -41.54 2.44 -52.13
N PRO A 40 -40.29 1.97 -52.31
CA PRO A 40 -39.69 0.99 -51.42
C PRO A 40 -39.31 1.53 -50.03
N SER A 41 -39.49 2.82 -49.76
CA SER A 41 -39.24 3.44 -48.44
C SER A 41 -40.48 3.48 -47.52
N ALA A 42 -41.66 3.14 -48.02
CA ALA A 42 -42.90 3.17 -47.24
C ALA A 42 -43.09 1.90 -46.39
N LYS A 43 -42.57 1.91 -45.14
CA LYS A 43 -42.93 0.92 -44.12
C LYS A 43 -44.42 1.06 -43.72
N ASN A 44 -45.12 -0.06 -43.57
CA ASN A 44 -46.51 -0.08 -43.06
C ASN A 44 -46.53 0.03 -41.53
N LEU A 45 -46.25 1.23 -41.00
CA LEU A 45 -46.41 1.52 -39.58
C LEU A 45 -47.89 1.48 -39.16
N PRO A 46 -48.22 1.09 -37.91
CA PRO A 46 -49.55 1.24 -37.35
C PRO A 46 -50.06 2.69 -37.48
N ALA A 47 -51.37 2.87 -37.66
CA ALA A 47 -51.95 4.21 -37.81
C ALA A 47 -51.78 5.03 -36.52
N GLY A 48 -50.86 6.01 -36.55
CA GLY A 48 -50.46 6.83 -35.40
C GLY A 48 -48.99 6.66 -34.98
N ALA A 49 -48.28 5.67 -35.53
CA ALA A 49 -46.91 5.38 -35.17
C ALA A 49 -45.85 6.13 -36.02
N SER A 50 -44.70 6.41 -35.40
CA SER A 50 -43.53 7.06 -35.99
C SER A 50 -42.25 6.30 -35.66
N GLU A 51 -41.22 6.41 -36.50
CA GLU A 51 -39.88 5.86 -36.25
C GLU A 51 -38.89 6.99 -35.98
N ALA A 52 -37.97 6.75 -35.06
CA ALA A 52 -36.83 7.61 -34.78
C ALA A 52 -35.55 6.76 -34.61
N GLU A 53 -34.42 7.33 -35.00
CA GLU A 53 -33.09 6.75 -34.86
C GLU A 53 -32.20 7.82 -34.26
N VAL A 54 -31.62 7.54 -33.09
CA VAL A 54 -30.85 8.50 -32.31
C VAL A 54 -29.59 7.82 -31.78
N THR A 55 -28.44 8.44 -32.05
CA THR A 55 -27.14 8.01 -31.54
C THR A 55 -26.67 8.95 -30.43
N GLU A 56 -26.23 8.38 -29.32
CA GLU A 56 -25.55 9.08 -28.23
C GLU A 56 -24.23 8.36 -27.91
N GLN A 57 -23.26 9.08 -27.33
CA GLN A 57 -21.94 8.54 -27.01
C GLN A 57 -22.01 7.63 -25.77
N GLY A 58 -21.73 6.34 -25.96
CA GLY A 58 -21.51 5.37 -24.87
C GLY A 58 -20.05 5.31 -24.41
N PHE A 59 -19.74 4.30 -23.60
CA PHE A 59 -18.42 4.14 -22.96
C PHE A 59 -17.33 3.65 -23.92
N GLY A 60 -17.65 2.69 -24.79
CA GLY A 60 -16.74 2.15 -25.81
C GLY A 60 -17.00 2.70 -27.22
N GLY A 61 -18.18 3.28 -27.48
CA GLY A 61 -18.48 3.96 -28.74
C GLY A 61 -19.94 4.40 -28.85
N ASP A 62 -20.40 4.58 -30.08
CA ASP A 62 -21.77 5.00 -30.37
C ASP A 62 -22.82 3.99 -29.87
N VAL A 63 -23.82 4.49 -29.16
CA VAL A 63 -25.03 3.76 -28.75
C VAL A 63 -26.19 4.30 -29.55
N THR A 64 -26.71 3.51 -30.50
CA THR A 64 -27.79 3.93 -31.40
C THR A 64 -29.09 3.26 -31.04
N ALA A 65 -30.09 4.04 -30.61
CA ALA A 65 -31.44 3.58 -30.34
C ALA A 65 -32.33 3.76 -31.59
N HIS A 66 -32.87 2.65 -32.10
CA HIS A 66 -33.92 2.64 -33.12
C HIS A 66 -35.26 2.40 -32.42
N VAL A 67 -36.16 3.38 -32.48
CA VAL A 67 -37.39 3.42 -31.67
C VAL A 67 -38.62 3.56 -32.57
N VAL A 68 -39.59 2.66 -32.41
CA VAL A 68 -40.95 2.82 -32.96
C VAL A 68 -41.85 3.35 -31.84
N LEU A 69 -42.48 4.48 -32.08
CA LEU A 69 -43.33 5.19 -31.13
C LEU A 69 -44.77 5.22 -31.59
N ASN A 70 -45.72 5.37 -30.66
CA ASN A 70 -47.12 5.71 -30.94
C ASN A 70 -47.59 6.74 -29.90
N GLY A 71 -47.55 8.03 -30.27
CA GLY A 71 -47.43 9.10 -29.27
C GLY A 71 -46.08 9.00 -28.55
N ASN A 72 -46.06 9.20 -27.23
CA ASN A 72 -44.85 9.06 -26.40
C ASN A 72 -44.59 7.61 -25.95
N THR A 73 -45.40 6.64 -26.39
CA THR A 73 -45.32 5.24 -25.98
C THR A 73 -44.42 4.43 -26.91
N VAL A 74 -43.36 3.81 -26.36
CA VAL A 74 -42.47 2.91 -27.09
C VAL A 74 -43.22 1.62 -27.48
N GLN A 75 -43.25 1.30 -28.77
CA GLN A 75 -43.85 0.08 -29.32
C GLN A 75 -42.79 -0.98 -29.64
N GLU A 76 -41.67 -0.56 -30.21
CA GLU A 76 -40.50 -1.40 -30.52
C GLU A 76 -39.23 -0.58 -30.23
N LEU A 77 -38.18 -1.24 -29.72
CA LEU A 77 -36.89 -0.65 -29.40
C LEU A 77 -35.79 -1.67 -29.73
N THR A 78 -34.81 -1.25 -30.51
CA THR A 78 -33.53 -1.95 -30.69
C THR A 78 -32.41 -0.97 -30.37
N ILE A 79 -31.37 -1.43 -29.68
CA ILE A 79 -30.16 -0.64 -29.44
C ILE A 79 -28.98 -1.35 -30.08
N ASP A 80 -28.27 -0.66 -30.97
CA ASP A 80 -27.01 -1.12 -31.54
C ASP A 80 -25.83 -0.53 -30.75
N THR A 81 -24.89 -1.39 -30.37
CA THR A 81 -23.72 -1.08 -29.52
C THR A 81 -22.40 -1.64 -30.11
N PRO A 82 -22.04 -1.29 -31.36
CA PRO A 82 -21.02 -2.00 -32.14
C PRO A 82 -19.63 -2.04 -31.48
N ASN A 83 -19.25 -0.97 -30.80
CA ASN A 83 -17.91 -0.79 -30.21
C ASN A 83 -17.92 -0.77 -28.66
N GLU A 84 -19.07 -1.05 -28.03
CA GLU A 84 -19.17 -1.08 -26.57
C GLU A 84 -18.43 -2.28 -25.96
N THR A 85 -18.06 -2.14 -24.68
CA THR A 85 -17.33 -3.17 -23.93
C THR A 85 -18.07 -4.51 -23.93
N GLU A 86 -17.39 -5.56 -24.37
CA GLU A 86 -17.96 -6.91 -24.42
C GLU A 86 -18.28 -7.44 -23.01
N GLY A 87 -19.47 -8.03 -22.84
CA GLY A 87 -19.96 -8.48 -21.53
C GLY A 87 -20.47 -7.38 -20.60
N LEU A 88 -20.21 -6.09 -20.88
CA LEU A 88 -20.71 -4.94 -20.10
C LEU A 88 -21.56 -4.00 -20.94
N GLY A 89 -20.97 -3.05 -21.66
CA GLY A 89 -21.71 -2.06 -22.46
C GLY A 89 -22.61 -2.68 -23.53
N LYS A 90 -22.19 -3.78 -24.16
CA LYS A 90 -23.04 -4.51 -25.14
C LYS A 90 -24.37 -4.99 -24.55
N ARG A 91 -24.50 -5.13 -23.23
CA ARG A 91 -25.78 -5.49 -22.55
C ARG A 91 -26.87 -4.43 -22.74
N ALA A 92 -26.56 -3.20 -23.15
CA ALA A 92 -27.57 -2.23 -23.55
C ALA A 92 -28.36 -2.67 -24.80
N SER A 93 -27.84 -3.62 -25.60
CA SER A 93 -28.58 -4.25 -26.71
C SER A 93 -29.41 -5.48 -26.28
N ASP A 94 -29.26 -5.98 -25.05
CA ASP A 94 -29.96 -7.17 -24.57
C ASP A 94 -31.45 -6.91 -24.32
N ALA A 95 -32.27 -7.93 -24.54
CA ALA A 95 -33.71 -7.88 -24.29
C ALA A 95 -34.06 -7.51 -22.84
N GLU A 96 -33.26 -7.93 -21.85
CA GLU A 96 -33.47 -7.60 -20.44
C GLU A 96 -33.37 -6.09 -20.14
N PHE A 97 -32.64 -5.34 -20.98
CA PHE A 97 -32.59 -3.89 -20.91
C PHE A 97 -33.65 -3.24 -21.80
N THR A 98 -33.77 -3.65 -23.07
CA THR A 98 -34.70 -3.02 -24.01
C THR A 98 -36.17 -3.26 -23.70
N GLU A 99 -36.54 -4.43 -23.16
CA GLU A 99 -37.93 -4.74 -22.75
C GLU A 99 -38.42 -3.85 -21.60
N GLN A 100 -37.53 -3.21 -20.83
CA GLN A 100 -37.93 -2.29 -19.76
C GLN A 100 -38.70 -1.08 -20.29
N PHE A 101 -38.49 -0.68 -21.55
CA PHE A 101 -39.08 0.49 -22.17
C PHE A 101 -40.35 0.16 -22.98
N ILE A 102 -40.48 -1.07 -23.48
CA ILE A 102 -41.58 -1.48 -24.37
C ILE A 102 -42.94 -1.37 -23.67
N GLY A 103 -43.87 -0.67 -24.32
CA GLY A 103 -45.22 -0.45 -23.82
C GLY A 103 -45.34 0.63 -22.74
N LYS A 104 -44.25 1.31 -22.37
CA LYS A 104 -44.27 2.45 -21.45
C LYS A 104 -44.22 3.78 -22.21
N GLU A 105 -44.69 4.83 -21.55
CA GLU A 105 -44.71 6.21 -22.06
C GLU A 105 -43.57 7.01 -21.41
N GLY A 106 -42.74 7.68 -22.22
CA GLY A 106 -41.58 8.45 -21.76
C GLY A 106 -41.80 9.98 -21.79
N PRO A 107 -40.82 10.78 -21.32
CA PRO A 107 -39.42 10.40 -21.03
C PRO A 107 -39.24 9.57 -19.75
N PHE A 108 -38.07 8.93 -19.66
CA PHE A 108 -37.71 7.96 -18.63
C PHE A 108 -36.50 8.43 -17.80
N THR A 109 -36.49 8.10 -16.52
CA THR A 109 -35.42 8.37 -15.56
C THR A 109 -35.08 7.07 -14.82
N PHE A 110 -33.80 6.83 -14.51
CA PHE A 110 -33.42 5.64 -13.73
C PHE A 110 -33.95 5.69 -12.30
N GLY A 111 -34.36 4.54 -11.76
CA GLY A 111 -35.02 4.42 -10.46
C GLY A 111 -36.50 4.85 -10.47
N GLU A 112 -36.97 5.45 -11.57
CA GLU A 112 -38.38 5.78 -11.78
C GLU A 112 -39.00 4.89 -12.87
N ASN A 113 -40.34 4.80 -12.89
CA ASN A 113 -41.10 4.07 -13.90
C ASN A 113 -40.69 2.58 -14.09
N GLY A 114 -39.96 2.00 -13.13
CA GLY A 114 -39.36 0.67 -13.22
C GLY A 114 -38.36 0.54 -14.37
N ILE A 115 -37.51 1.56 -14.54
CA ILE A 115 -36.36 1.58 -15.45
C ILE A 115 -35.09 1.57 -14.59
N GLU A 116 -34.27 0.53 -14.74
CA GLU A 116 -33.05 0.33 -13.96
C GLU A 116 -31.81 0.48 -14.84
N ALA A 117 -30.76 1.11 -14.29
CA ALA A 117 -29.47 1.21 -14.98
C ALA A 117 -28.77 -0.15 -15.04
N LEU A 118 -27.92 -0.34 -16.04
CA LEU A 118 -27.10 -1.55 -16.12
C LEU A 118 -25.95 -1.44 -15.11
N SER A 119 -26.03 -2.21 -14.03
CA SER A 119 -24.91 -2.36 -13.09
C SER A 119 -23.65 -2.83 -13.85
N GLY A 120 -22.55 -2.09 -13.66
CA GLY A 120 -21.28 -2.24 -14.38
C GLY A 120 -21.23 -1.58 -15.77
N ALA A 121 -22.29 -0.91 -16.23
CA ALA A 121 -22.36 -0.22 -17.53
C ALA A 121 -23.22 1.06 -17.46
N THR A 122 -23.03 1.86 -16.41
CA THR A 122 -23.82 3.08 -16.13
C THR A 122 -23.73 4.09 -17.28
N VAL A 123 -22.54 4.36 -17.81
CA VAL A 123 -22.35 5.30 -18.93
C VAL A 123 -23.12 4.86 -20.17
N THR A 124 -22.98 3.59 -20.58
CA THR A 124 -23.66 3.03 -21.76
C THR A 124 -25.18 2.99 -21.60
N SER A 125 -25.67 2.64 -20.40
CA SER A 125 -27.11 2.63 -20.13
C SER A 125 -27.70 4.05 -20.05
N THR A 126 -26.96 5.04 -19.53
CA THR A 126 -27.34 6.46 -19.58
C THR A 126 -27.37 6.99 -21.01
N ALA A 127 -26.38 6.64 -21.85
CA ALA A 127 -26.37 7.00 -23.27
C ALA A 127 -27.60 6.43 -24.00
N ALA A 128 -27.94 5.15 -23.74
CA ALA A 128 -29.14 4.53 -24.26
C ALA A 128 -30.43 5.22 -23.78
N LEU A 129 -30.54 5.52 -22.48
CA LEU A 129 -31.69 6.23 -21.89
C LEU A 129 -31.88 7.61 -22.55
N LYS A 130 -30.79 8.35 -22.74
CA LYS A 130 -30.77 9.66 -23.40
C LYS A 130 -31.20 9.55 -24.86
N ALA A 131 -30.69 8.57 -25.61
CA ALA A 131 -31.08 8.31 -27.00
C ALA A 131 -32.58 7.99 -27.14
N ILE A 132 -33.12 7.15 -26.24
CA ILE A 132 -34.56 6.82 -26.20
C ILE A 132 -35.39 8.07 -25.87
N ASN A 133 -35.00 8.85 -24.87
CA ASN A 133 -35.73 10.06 -24.48
C ASN A 133 -35.76 11.10 -25.59
N LYS A 134 -34.63 11.34 -26.26
CA LYS A 134 -34.50 12.21 -27.42
C LYS A 134 -35.29 11.72 -28.64
N ALA A 135 -35.38 10.40 -28.84
CA ALA A 135 -36.28 9.82 -29.83
C ALA A 135 -37.76 10.10 -29.52
N ILE A 136 -38.16 10.11 -28.24
CA ILE A 136 -39.52 10.38 -27.77
C ILE A 136 -39.89 11.87 -27.84
N THR A 137 -39.00 12.76 -27.41
CA THR A 137 -39.28 14.20 -27.31
C THR A 137 -39.07 14.94 -28.63
N GLY A 138 -38.19 14.45 -29.52
CA GLY A 138 -37.90 15.07 -30.81
C GLY A 138 -37.06 16.36 -30.74
N GLU A 139 -36.64 16.74 -29.53
CA GLU A 139 -35.65 17.77 -29.24
C GLU A 139 -34.43 17.07 -28.61
N ASP A 140 -33.25 17.68 -28.67
CA ASP A 140 -32.20 17.35 -27.71
C ASP A 140 -32.81 17.54 -26.32
N ALA A 141 -33.09 16.43 -25.62
CA ALA A 141 -33.47 16.47 -24.21
C ALA A 141 -32.39 17.31 -23.53
N ALA A 142 -32.82 18.44 -22.94
CA ALA A 142 -31.93 19.54 -22.60
C ALA A 142 -30.67 19.00 -21.93
N GLU A 143 -29.51 19.42 -22.45
CA GLU A 143 -28.22 19.25 -21.81
C GLU A 143 -28.43 19.49 -20.31
N GLU A 144 -28.25 18.46 -19.48
CA GLU A 144 -28.33 18.65 -18.04
C GLU A 144 -27.30 19.73 -17.71
N PRO A 145 -27.73 20.92 -17.27
CA PRO A 145 -26.76 21.94 -16.93
C PRO A 145 -26.01 21.43 -15.70
N ALA A 146 -24.71 21.72 -15.66
CA ALA A 146 -24.03 21.76 -14.36
C ALA A 146 -24.87 22.63 -13.40
N PRO A 147 -25.01 22.26 -12.11
CA PRO A 147 -25.96 22.90 -11.22
C PRO A 147 -25.53 24.34 -10.88
N GLU A 148 -25.93 25.29 -11.71
CA GLU A 148 -26.01 26.72 -11.40
C GLU A 148 -27.45 27.23 -11.51
N ALA A 149 -27.73 28.23 -10.69
CA ALA A 149 -29.06 28.71 -10.33
C ALA A 149 -29.96 29.15 -11.50
N THR A 150 -31.26 28.92 -11.34
CA THR A 150 -32.32 29.67 -12.04
C THR A 150 -33.29 30.31 -11.05
N GLU A 151 -33.51 31.61 -11.20
CA GLU A 151 -34.47 32.39 -10.40
C GLU A 151 -35.92 32.11 -10.81
N GLU A 152 -36.84 32.14 -9.84
CA GLU A 152 -38.29 32.36 -10.03
C GLU A 152 -38.72 33.72 -9.38
N PRO A 153 -39.93 34.26 -9.60
CA PRO A 153 -40.01 35.56 -10.26
C PRO A 153 -40.36 36.75 -9.35
N ALA A 154 -39.86 37.92 -9.79
CA ALA A 154 -40.15 39.29 -9.36
C ALA A 154 -41.18 39.52 -8.24
N ALA A 155 -40.68 39.67 -7.01
CA ALA A 155 -41.33 40.43 -5.94
C ALA A 155 -40.86 41.91 -5.95
N GLU A 156 -41.63 42.80 -5.32
CA GLU A 156 -41.40 44.25 -5.35
C GLU A 156 -40.10 44.68 -4.65
N THR A 157 -39.54 45.81 -5.08
CA THR A 157 -38.30 46.41 -4.55
C THR A 157 -38.32 46.59 -3.02
N ALA A 158 -37.67 45.68 -2.31
CA ALA A 158 -37.13 45.89 -0.97
C ALA A 158 -35.66 46.34 -1.08
N ALA A 159 -35.21 47.20 -0.19
CA ALA A 159 -33.83 47.68 -0.18
C ALA A 159 -32.86 46.58 0.25
N GLU A 160 -31.58 46.73 -0.11
CA GLU A 160 -30.47 45.97 0.48
C GLU A 160 -30.64 45.93 2.01
N PRO A 161 -30.61 44.74 2.66
CA PRO A 161 -30.40 44.71 4.09
C PRO A 161 -28.98 45.22 4.31
N ALA A 162 -28.87 46.39 4.95
CA ALA A 162 -27.59 46.79 5.51
C ALA A 162 -27.09 45.65 6.40
N VAL A 163 -25.81 45.28 6.27
CA VAL A 163 -25.14 44.43 7.26
C VAL A 163 -25.38 45.11 8.61
N ASP A 164 -26.11 44.43 9.50
CA ASP A 164 -26.41 44.99 10.80
C ASP A 164 -25.10 45.03 11.61
N ASP A 165 -24.77 46.19 12.19
CA ASP A 165 -23.54 46.41 12.96
C ASP A 165 -23.48 45.54 14.26
N SER A 166 -24.46 44.64 14.45
CA SER A 166 -24.55 43.64 15.53
C SER A 166 -24.44 42.18 15.10
N ALA A 167 -24.14 41.85 13.83
CA ALA A 167 -23.92 40.47 13.41
C ALA A 167 -22.58 39.92 13.92
N ILE A 168 -22.60 38.76 14.57
CA ILE A 168 -21.41 38.02 15.03
C ILE A 168 -20.88 37.22 13.84
N THR A 169 -19.61 37.41 13.50
CA THR A 169 -18.95 36.71 12.39
C THR A 169 -17.93 35.72 12.94
N ALA A 170 -17.96 34.48 12.47
CA ALA A 170 -16.96 33.46 12.74
C ALA A 170 -16.59 32.74 11.44
N ALA A 171 -15.34 32.28 11.32
CA ALA A 171 -14.88 31.53 10.16
C ALA A 171 -14.13 30.28 10.62
N GLU A 172 -14.31 29.18 9.90
CA GLU A 172 -13.67 27.89 10.15
C GLU A 172 -13.25 27.26 8.82
N GLN A 173 -12.16 26.50 8.82
CA GLN A 173 -11.64 25.85 7.62
C GLN A 173 -12.62 24.75 7.14
N GLY A 174 -13.25 24.96 5.99
CA GLY A 174 -14.03 23.97 5.26
C GLY A 174 -13.17 23.09 4.35
N PHE A 175 -13.82 22.34 3.46
CA PHE A 175 -13.15 21.37 2.59
C PHE A 175 -12.38 22.02 1.43
N GLY A 176 -12.93 23.08 0.83
CA GLY A 176 -12.32 23.84 -0.26
C GLY A 176 -11.83 25.23 0.13
N GLY A 177 -12.21 25.74 1.31
CA GLY A 177 -11.65 26.97 1.89
C GLY A 177 -12.35 27.40 3.18
N ASP A 178 -12.09 28.62 3.64
CA ASP A 178 -12.77 29.17 4.81
C ASP A 178 -14.29 29.26 4.59
N VAL A 179 -15.05 28.66 5.51
CA VAL A 179 -16.50 28.81 5.64
C VAL A 179 -16.76 29.91 6.64
N THR A 180 -17.37 31.01 6.21
CA THR A 180 -17.68 32.15 7.09
C THR A 180 -19.16 32.17 7.42
N VAL A 181 -19.51 32.25 8.70
CA VAL A 181 -20.89 32.37 9.18
C VAL A 181 -21.13 33.74 9.79
N HIS A 182 -22.29 34.31 9.50
CA HIS A 182 -22.77 35.57 10.09
C HIS A 182 -24.07 35.30 10.84
N VAL A 183 -24.05 35.52 12.15
CA VAL A 183 -25.13 35.18 13.09
C VAL A 183 -25.64 36.44 13.78
N THR A 184 -26.95 36.66 13.71
CA THR A 184 -27.64 37.66 14.54
C THR A 184 -28.44 36.96 15.62
N LEU A 185 -28.28 37.37 16.89
CA LEU A 185 -28.98 36.80 18.03
C LEU A 185 -30.15 37.68 18.49
N ASP A 186 -31.21 37.06 19.01
CA ASP A 186 -32.29 37.74 19.74
C ASP A 186 -31.91 38.00 21.21
N GLY A 187 -32.80 38.68 21.94
CA GLY A 187 -32.61 39.00 23.37
C GLY A 187 -32.63 37.80 24.33
N GLU A 188 -32.79 36.58 23.81
CA GLU A 188 -32.76 35.30 24.55
C GLU A 188 -31.64 34.37 24.01
N ASN A 189 -30.63 34.92 23.32
CA ASN A 189 -29.51 34.22 22.68
C ASN A 189 -29.91 33.15 21.63
N ARG A 190 -31.07 33.30 20.98
CA ARG A 190 -31.46 32.45 19.85
C ARG A 190 -31.07 33.09 18.52
N ILE A 191 -30.71 32.27 17.55
CA ILE A 191 -30.38 32.73 16.20
C ILE A 191 -31.63 33.34 15.54
N GLN A 192 -31.59 34.64 15.30
CA GLN A 192 -32.63 35.40 14.57
C GLN A 192 -32.36 35.39 13.06
N ALA A 193 -31.09 35.43 12.66
CA ALA A 193 -30.66 35.31 11.27
C ALA A 193 -29.30 34.60 11.20
N LEU A 194 -29.11 33.81 10.15
CA LEU A 194 -27.87 33.11 9.82
C LEU A 194 -27.66 33.20 8.31
N THR A 195 -26.50 33.69 7.88
CA THR A 195 -26.00 33.51 6.51
C THR A 195 -24.63 32.85 6.55
N ILE A 196 -24.31 32.08 5.52
CA ILE A 196 -23.07 31.32 5.42
C ILE A 196 -22.47 31.59 4.04
N ASP A 197 -21.21 31.99 4.00
CA ASP A 197 -20.44 32.18 2.78
C ASP A 197 -19.47 31.00 2.59
N THR A 198 -19.59 30.33 1.44
CA THR A 198 -18.77 29.15 1.08
C THR A 198 -18.07 29.32 -0.28
N PRO A 199 -17.32 30.41 -0.51
CA PRO A 199 -16.90 30.83 -1.86
C PRO A 199 -15.98 29.84 -2.59
N ASN A 200 -15.27 28.97 -1.86
CA ASN A 200 -14.32 28.00 -2.40
C ASN A 200 -14.74 26.54 -2.15
N GLU A 201 -15.89 26.28 -1.52
CA GLU A 201 -16.35 24.91 -1.28
C GLU A 201 -16.77 24.20 -2.58
N THR A 202 -16.83 22.87 -2.56
CA THR A 202 -17.25 22.05 -3.70
C THR A 202 -18.68 22.35 -4.12
N ALA A 203 -18.88 22.75 -5.38
CA ALA A 203 -20.19 23.01 -5.98
C ALA A 203 -21.09 21.76 -5.92
N GLY A 204 -22.38 21.94 -5.63
CA GLY A 204 -23.34 20.84 -5.45
C GLY A 204 -23.16 20.00 -4.17
N LEU A 205 -22.11 20.25 -3.37
CA LEU A 205 -21.87 19.57 -2.09
C LEU A 205 -21.71 20.61 -0.96
N GLY A 206 -20.48 21.07 -0.69
CA GLY A 206 -20.19 22.00 0.40
C GLY A 206 -20.86 23.36 0.24
N GLN A 207 -21.01 23.85 -1.00
CA GLN A 207 -21.70 25.13 -1.26
C GLN A 207 -23.18 25.14 -0.83
N ARG A 208 -23.79 23.96 -0.66
CA ARG A 208 -25.16 23.83 -0.16
C ARG A 208 -25.32 24.29 1.29
N ALA A 209 -24.22 24.52 2.01
CA ALA A 209 -24.26 25.13 3.34
C ALA A 209 -24.77 26.59 3.32
N SER A 210 -24.67 27.28 2.18
CA SER A 210 -25.26 28.61 1.99
C SER A 210 -26.77 28.58 1.69
N GLU A 211 -27.38 27.41 1.47
CA GLU A 211 -28.79 27.29 1.09
C GLU A 211 -29.74 27.42 2.29
N ALA A 212 -30.91 28.05 2.06
CA ALA A 212 -31.95 28.23 3.07
C ALA A 212 -32.40 26.90 3.72
N ALA A 213 -32.47 25.82 2.93
CA ALA A 213 -32.85 24.49 3.43
C ALA A 213 -31.89 23.93 4.51
N PHE A 214 -30.67 24.45 4.58
CA PHE A 214 -29.70 24.13 5.62
C PHE A 214 -29.66 25.18 6.72
N THR A 215 -29.59 26.48 6.37
CA THR A 215 -29.49 27.56 7.38
C THR A 215 -30.76 27.73 8.22
N GLU A 216 -31.95 27.44 7.68
CA GLU A 216 -33.22 27.51 8.42
C GLU A 216 -33.28 26.54 9.62
N GLN A 217 -32.49 25.46 9.62
CA GLN A 217 -32.46 24.48 10.71
C GLN A 217 -31.94 25.07 12.04
N PHE A 218 -31.20 26.17 11.98
CA PHE A 218 -30.60 26.86 13.13
C PHE A 218 -31.47 28.02 13.64
N ILE A 219 -32.38 28.56 12.81
CA ILE A 219 -33.18 29.74 13.14
C ILE A 219 -34.15 29.45 14.30
N GLY A 220 -34.18 30.35 15.27
CA GLY A 220 -34.98 30.22 16.49
C GLY A 220 -34.43 29.22 17.51
N LYS A 221 -33.22 28.68 17.32
CA LYS A 221 -32.53 27.82 18.29
C LYS A 221 -31.38 28.56 18.99
N SER A 222 -30.97 28.09 20.16
CA SER A 222 -29.82 28.59 20.95
C SER A 222 -28.78 27.48 21.12
N GLY A 223 -27.50 27.78 20.85
CA GLY A 223 -26.41 26.81 20.90
C GLY A 223 -25.82 26.57 22.30
N PRO A 224 -24.73 25.78 22.41
CA PRO A 224 -24.07 25.07 21.31
C PRO A 224 -24.93 23.93 20.76
N PHE A 225 -24.69 23.57 19.49
CA PHE A 225 -25.44 22.59 18.72
C PHE A 225 -24.60 21.35 18.37
N THR A 226 -25.27 20.19 18.32
CA THR A 226 -24.72 18.92 17.83
C THR A 226 -25.63 18.34 16.74
N TYR A 227 -25.03 17.83 15.65
CA TYR A 227 -25.80 17.16 14.59
C TYR A 227 -26.54 15.92 15.12
N GLY A 228 -27.76 15.70 14.62
CA GLY A 228 -28.66 14.63 15.04
C GLY A 228 -29.36 14.90 16.39
N GLU A 229 -28.62 15.29 17.43
CA GLU A 229 -29.19 15.49 18.78
C GLU A 229 -30.13 16.69 18.86
N ASP A 230 -29.76 17.83 18.27
CA ASP A 230 -30.58 19.06 18.30
C ASP A 230 -31.63 19.14 17.16
N GLY A 231 -31.85 18.03 16.44
CA GLY A 231 -32.69 18.02 15.24
C GLY A 231 -32.17 18.98 14.17
N ILE A 232 -30.86 18.92 13.95
CA ILE A 232 -30.11 19.60 12.88
C ILE A 232 -29.38 18.47 12.15
N ASP A 233 -29.53 18.38 10.84
CA ASP A 233 -28.95 17.34 10.00
C ASP A 233 -27.76 17.88 9.21
N ALA A 234 -26.65 17.15 9.19
CA ALA A 234 -25.48 17.49 8.38
C ALA A 234 -25.76 17.29 6.87
N LEU A 235 -25.03 17.99 6.00
CA LEU A 235 -25.14 17.81 4.56
C LEU A 235 -24.51 16.47 4.15
N ALA A 236 -25.35 15.54 3.70
CA ALA A 236 -24.90 14.26 3.15
C ALA A 236 -23.93 14.50 1.98
N GLY A 237 -22.72 13.95 2.09
CA GLY A 237 -21.63 14.15 1.12
C GLY A 237 -20.74 15.38 1.36
N ALA A 238 -20.99 16.18 2.42
CA ALA A 238 -20.20 17.37 2.76
C ALA A 238 -19.93 17.46 4.27
N THR A 239 -19.42 16.37 4.86
CA THR A 239 -19.21 16.23 6.31
C THR A 239 -18.22 17.26 6.88
N VAL A 240 -17.10 17.52 6.18
CA VAL A 240 -16.08 18.50 6.61
C VAL A 240 -16.67 19.91 6.65
N THR A 241 -17.32 20.34 5.57
CA THR A 241 -18.02 21.63 5.48
C THR A 241 -19.10 21.77 6.55
N SER A 242 -19.89 20.72 6.78
CA SER A 242 -20.92 20.70 7.84
C SER A 242 -20.30 20.92 9.22
N ASN A 243 -19.24 20.18 9.55
CA ASN A 243 -18.56 20.33 10.84
C ASN A 243 -17.92 21.71 11.01
N ALA A 244 -17.36 22.30 9.94
CA ALA A 244 -16.84 23.67 9.95
C ALA A 244 -17.96 24.70 10.25
N VAL A 245 -19.12 24.59 9.58
CA VAL A 245 -20.30 25.41 9.88
C VAL A 245 -20.73 25.29 11.35
N LEU A 246 -20.88 24.06 11.84
CA LEU A 246 -21.35 23.82 13.21
C LEU A 246 -20.39 24.42 14.25
N LYS A 247 -19.08 24.26 14.03
CA LYS A 247 -18.02 24.82 14.87
C LYS A 247 -18.01 26.36 14.82
N ALA A 248 -18.18 26.96 13.65
CA ALA A 248 -18.24 28.41 13.48
C ALA A 248 -19.49 29.00 14.17
N ILE A 249 -20.66 28.37 14.01
CA ILE A 249 -21.90 28.79 14.68
C ILE A 249 -21.77 28.63 16.21
N ASN A 250 -21.26 27.51 16.70
CA ASN A 250 -21.07 27.29 18.14
C ASN A 250 -20.06 28.26 18.77
N SER A 251 -19.07 28.71 17.99
CA SER A 251 -18.13 29.77 18.39
C SER A 251 -18.78 31.17 18.39
N ALA A 252 -19.85 31.36 17.61
CA ALA A 252 -20.60 32.62 17.53
C ALA A 252 -21.77 32.72 18.54
N VAL A 253 -22.27 31.60 19.10
CA VAL A 253 -23.44 31.58 19.99
C VAL A 253 -23.09 31.12 21.43
N PRO A 254 -23.13 32.02 22.43
CA PRO A 254 -22.86 31.66 23.82
C PRO A 254 -24.00 30.84 24.44
N ALA A 255 -23.64 29.83 25.25
CA ALA A 255 -24.56 28.86 25.83
C ALA A 255 -25.67 29.49 26.71
N ALA A 256 -26.89 28.96 26.60
CA ALA A 256 -28.04 29.39 27.39
C ALA A 256 -28.17 28.61 28.72
N GLU A 257 -28.34 29.31 29.84
CA GLU A 257 -28.58 28.69 31.16
C GLU A 257 -29.94 27.95 31.19
N LYS A 258 -29.92 26.63 31.42
CA LYS A 258 -31.14 25.83 31.60
C LYS A 258 -31.71 25.99 33.01
N ALA A 259 -32.99 26.34 33.09
CA ALA A 259 -33.75 26.41 34.35
C ALA A 259 -34.17 25.02 34.87
N GLU A 260 -34.10 24.82 36.19
CA GLU A 260 -34.56 23.60 36.89
C GLU A 260 -36.05 23.62 37.27
N GLU A 261 -36.70 22.45 37.31
CA GLU A 261 -37.84 22.14 38.19
C GLU A 261 -38.04 20.60 38.29
N PRO A 262 -38.67 20.03 39.34
CA PRO A 262 -38.07 19.85 40.66
C PRO A 262 -38.03 18.38 41.19
N ALA A 263 -37.35 18.17 42.32
CA ALA A 263 -36.94 16.86 42.87
C ALA A 263 -37.86 16.21 43.95
N ALA A 264 -37.52 14.97 44.32
CA ALA A 264 -37.89 14.26 45.57
C ALA A 264 -37.00 13.00 45.74
N GLU A 265 -36.44 12.56 46.88
CA GLU A 265 -36.12 13.08 48.24
C GLU A 265 -34.89 12.22 48.65
N ALA A 266 -33.67 12.73 48.91
CA ALA A 266 -33.16 13.60 49.97
C ALA A 266 -33.06 12.97 51.38
N THR A 267 -31.82 12.79 51.89
CA THR A 267 -31.47 12.90 53.33
C THR A 267 -29.96 13.21 53.52
N GLU A 268 -29.69 14.50 53.75
CA GLU A 268 -28.76 15.13 54.73
C GLU A 268 -27.24 14.82 54.69
N GLU A 269 -26.35 15.76 54.32
CA GLU A 269 -25.95 17.08 54.93
C GLU A 269 -24.83 16.98 56.01
N PRO A 270 -23.99 18.04 56.25
CA PRO A 270 -24.22 19.47 55.95
C PRO A 270 -23.09 20.25 55.24
N ALA A 271 -23.40 21.50 54.86
CA ALA A 271 -22.62 22.43 54.04
C ALA A 271 -21.56 23.32 54.75
N ALA A 272 -20.67 23.98 53.97
CA ALA A 272 -20.27 25.39 54.15
C ALA A 272 -19.36 25.97 53.00
N GLU A 273 -19.94 26.88 52.19
CA GLU A 273 -19.42 28.15 51.61
C GLU A 273 -18.04 28.32 50.88
N PRO A 274 -17.88 29.37 50.02
CA PRO A 274 -17.04 29.30 48.81
C PRO A 274 -15.76 30.18 48.82
N ALA A 275 -14.82 29.91 47.88
CA ALA A 275 -13.74 30.84 47.54
C ALA A 275 -13.11 30.63 46.13
N ALA A 276 -13.03 31.73 45.37
CA ALA A 276 -11.99 32.15 44.42
C ALA A 276 -11.57 31.29 43.20
N GLU A 277 -11.16 32.00 42.14
CA GLU A 277 -10.22 31.50 41.12
C GLU A 277 -8.91 31.04 41.80
N PRO A 278 -8.35 29.87 41.46
CA PRO A 278 -6.97 29.56 41.81
C PRO A 278 -6.03 30.26 40.83
N ALA A 279 -5.14 31.11 41.36
CA ALA A 279 -3.84 31.30 40.74
C ALA A 279 -3.09 29.95 40.70
N ALA A 280 -2.05 29.84 39.86
CA ALA A 280 -1.21 28.66 39.77
C ALA A 280 -0.89 28.07 41.15
N ASP A 281 -1.25 26.79 41.37
CA ASP A 281 -1.07 26.13 42.64
C ASP A 281 0.40 25.72 42.81
N ASP A 282 1.09 26.32 43.79
CA ASP A 282 2.50 26.07 44.10
C ASP A 282 2.78 24.61 44.54
N ASN A 283 1.75 23.76 44.67
CA ASN A 283 1.86 22.33 45.01
C ASN A 283 1.60 21.35 43.83
N ALA A 284 1.29 21.82 42.61
CA ALA A 284 1.06 20.93 41.47
C ALA A 284 2.36 20.25 41.01
N ILE A 285 2.38 18.91 40.98
CA ILE A 285 3.52 18.14 40.46
C ILE A 285 3.41 18.12 38.94
N THR A 286 4.44 18.63 38.26
CA THR A 286 4.47 18.71 36.80
C THR A 286 5.41 17.67 36.23
N ALA A 287 4.98 16.97 35.19
CA ALA A 287 5.84 16.13 34.34
C ALA A 287 5.52 16.39 32.86
N ALA A 288 6.54 16.29 32.02
CA ALA A 288 6.40 16.38 30.57
C ALA A 288 6.97 15.10 29.94
N GLU A 289 6.28 14.59 28.94
CA GLU A 289 6.70 13.45 28.13
C GLU A 289 6.48 13.76 26.65
N GLN A 290 7.35 13.26 25.78
CA GLN A 290 7.26 13.51 24.35
C GLN A 290 6.01 12.85 23.76
N GLY A 291 5.07 13.68 23.30
CA GLY A 291 3.91 13.28 22.50
C GLY A 291 4.22 13.20 21.01
N PHE A 292 3.19 13.15 20.17
CA PHE A 292 3.32 12.95 18.73
C PHE A 292 3.79 14.21 17.99
N GLY A 293 3.28 15.39 18.37
CA GLY A 293 3.61 16.69 17.80
C GLY A 293 4.45 17.59 18.72
N GLY A 294 4.55 17.27 20.02
CA GLY A 294 5.48 17.91 20.95
C GLY A 294 5.33 17.40 22.38
N ASP A 295 5.92 18.11 23.34
CA ASP A 295 5.79 17.76 24.76
C ASP A 295 4.33 17.81 25.23
N VAL A 296 3.87 16.71 25.82
CA VAL A 296 2.63 16.61 26.58
C VAL A 296 2.98 16.87 28.04
N THR A 297 2.52 18.00 28.57
CA THR A 297 2.80 18.38 29.96
C THR A 297 1.58 18.11 30.82
N VAL A 298 1.74 17.33 31.90
CA VAL A 298 0.68 17.05 32.87
C VAL A 298 0.96 17.77 34.18
N HIS A 299 -0.07 18.35 34.78
CA HIS A 299 -0.03 18.98 36.10
C HIS A 299 -0.97 18.24 37.04
N VAL A 300 -0.41 17.60 38.07
CA VAL A 300 -1.12 16.69 38.97
C VAL A 300 -1.08 17.22 40.40
N THR A 301 -2.25 17.37 41.02
CA THR A 301 -2.36 17.60 42.47
C THR A 301 -2.82 16.32 43.15
N LEU A 302 -2.15 15.92 44.23
CA LEU A 302 -2.46 14.71 44.99
C LEU A 302 -3.14 15.01 46.32
N ASP A 303 -4.09 14.15 46.72
CA ASP A 303 -4.67 14.17 48.07
C ASP A 303 -3.74 13.50 49.11
N GLY A 304 -4.15 13.56 50.39
CA GLY A 304 -3.40 12.95 51.50
C GLY A 304 -3.33 11.41 51.50
N GLU A 305 -3.93 10.75 50.50
CA GLU A 305 -3.92 9.30 50.28
C GLU A 305 -3.27 8.95 48.91
N ASN A 306 -2.53 9.88 48.31
CA ASN A 306 -1.87 9.79 46.98
C ASN A 306 -2.83 9.52 45.81
N ARG A 307 -4.09 9.99 45.90
CA ARG A 307 -5.02 10.00 44.75
C ARG A 307 -4.98 11.34 44.03
N ILE A 308 -5.22 11.33 42.72
CA ILE A 308 -5.32 12.55 41.91
C ILE A 308 -6.53 13.37 42.36
N GLN A 309 -6.29 14.56 42.92
CA GLN A 309 -7.30 15.54 43.28
C GLN A 309 -7.63 16.48 42.11
N ALA A 310 -6.63 16.82 41.30
CA ALA A 310 -6.79 17.60 40.08
C ALA A 310 -5.73 17.17 39.05
N LEU A 311 -6.12 17.21 37.77
CA LEU A 311 -5.27 16.93 36.61
C LEU A 311 -5.59 17.94 35.51
N THR A 312 -4.58 18.65 35.01
CA THR A 312 -4.65 19.34 33.70
C THR A 312 -3.54 18.83 32.79
N ILE A 313 -3.77 18.89 31.49
CA ILE A 313 -2.84 18.43 30.47
C ILE A 313 -2.72 19.52 29.40
N ASP A 314 -1.51 19.96 29.12
CA ASP A 314 -1.19 20.91 28.06
C ASP A 314 -0.58 20.15 26.87
N THR A 315 -1.18 20.32 25.69
CA THR A 315 -0.77 19.66 24.43
C THR A 315 -0.56 20.66 23.29
N PRO A 316 0.26 21.71 23.46
CA PRO A 316 0.26 22.90 22.60
C PRO A 316 0.66 22.63 21.14
N ASN A 317 1.41 21.56 20.88
CA ASN A 317 1.91 21.19 19.55
C ASN A 317 1.36 19.85 19.04
N GLU A 318 0.48 19.18 19.79
CA GLU A 318 -0.10 17.90 19.35
C GLU A 318 -1.05 18.09 18.16
N THR A 319 -1.29 16.99 17.42
CA THR A 319 -2.21 16.98 16.27
C THR A 319 -3.62 17.41 16.68
N ALA A 320 -4.10 18.49 16.05
CA ALA A 320 -5.45 19.02 16.29
C ALA A 320 -6.54 17.99 15.98
N GLY A 321 -7.54 17.87 16.84
CA GLY A 321 -8.61 16.87 16.72
C GLY A 321 -8.21 15.43 17.10
N LEU A 322 -6.93 15.15 17.37
CA LEU A 322 -6.43 13.85 17.84
C LEU A 322 -5.73 14.01 19.19
N GLY A 323 -4.42 14.28 19.19
CA GLY A 323 -3.62 14.40 20.42
C GLY A 323 -4.06 15.56 21.32
N GLN A 324 -4.55 16.67 20.75
CA GLN A 324 -5.04 17.81 21.54
C GLN A 324 -6.26 17.46 22.43
N ARG A 325 -6.94 16.36 22.15
CA ARG A 325 -8.06 15.87 22.97
C ARG A 325 -7.61 15.36 24.35
N ALA A 326 -6.30 15.20 24.58
CA ALA A 326 -5.76 14.87 25.90
C ALA A 326 -5.98 16.01 26.92
N SER A 327 -6.16 17.25 26.46
CA SER A 327 -6.55 18.38 27.31
C SER A 327 -8.04 18.44 27.65
N GLU A 328 -8.88 17.57 27.08
CA GLU A 328 -10.34 17.60 27.29
C GLU A 328 -10.76 16.96 28.63
N THR A 329 -11.77 17.55 29.28
CA THR A 329 -12.29 17.09 30.57
C THR A 329 -12.75 15.63 30.53
N ALA A 330 -13.35 15.20 29.41
CA ALA A 330 -13.81 13.82 29.20
C ALA A 330 -12.68 12.77 29.25
N PHE A 331 -11.42 13.20 29.06
CA PHE A 331 -10.24 12.35 29.18
C PHE A 331 -9.57 12.51 30.55
N THR A 332 -9.39 13.74 31.04
CA THR A 332 -8.75 13.99 32.35
C THR A 332 -9.58 13.48 33.54
N ASP A 333 -10.93 13.54 33.46
CA ASP A 333 -11.84 13.07 34.51
C ASP A 333 -11.67 11.58 34.84
N GLN A 334 -11.18 10.79 33.88
CA GLN A 334 -10.95 9.35 34.08
C GLN A 334 -9.93 9.07 35.20
N PHE A 335 -9.01 10.00 35.46
CA PHE A 335 -7.93 9.86 36.43
C PHE A 335 -8.28 10.39 37.83
N ILE A 336 -9.27 11.28 37.92
CA ILE A 336 -9.63 11.96 39.18
C ILE A 336 -10.13 10.96 40.23
N GLY A 337 -9.65 11.12 41.46
CA GLY A 337 -9.98 10.24 42.59
C GLY A 337 -9.33 8.85 42.53
N LYS A 338 -8.35 8.62 41.64
CA LYS A 338 -7.62 7.35 41.55
C LYS A 338 -6.14 7.51 41.92
N SER A 339 -5.50 6.41 42.31
CA SER A 339 -4.06 6.31 42.62
C SER A 339 -3.39 5.36 41.62
N GLY A 340 -2.20 5.73 41.14
CA GLY A 340 -1.43 4.98 40.15
C GLY A 340 -0.58 3.84 40.72
N PRO A 341 0.27 3.21 39.89
CA PRO A 341 0.40 3.45 38.45
C PRO A 341 -0.85 2.97 37.67
N PHE A 342 -1.09 3.58 36.53
CA PHE A 342 -2.22 3.30 35.64
C PHE A 342 -1.76 2.61 34.35
N THR A 343 -2.62 1.74 33.80
CA THR A 343 -2.46 1.11 32.48
C THR A 343 -3.72 1.32 31.67
N TYR A 344 -3.64 1.63 30.38
CA TYR A 344 -4.83 1.72 29.52
C TYR A 344 -5.52 0.36 29.36
N GLY A 345 -6.85 0.37 29.38
CA GLY A 345 -7.67 -0.86 29.40
C GLY A 345 -7.79 -1.50 30.79
N GLU A 346 -7.00 -1.03 31.77
CA GLU A 346 -7.13 -1.38 33.18
C GLU A 346 -7.57 -0.14 34.00
N ASN A 347 -7.91 -0.33 35.28
CA ASN A 347 -8.31 0.74 36.20
C ASN A 347 -9.49 1.64 35.75
N GLY A 348 -10.18 1.29 34.66
CA GLY A 348 -11.18 2.14 33.99
C GLY A 348 -10.56 3.41 33.42
N ILE A 349 -9.40 3.30 32.77
CA ILE A 349 -8.73 4.35 32.00
C ILE A 349 -8.63 3.88 30.54
N ASP A 350 -9.25 4.61 29.62
CA ASP A 350 -9.25 4.32 28.19
C ASP A 350 -8.37 5.33 27.42
N ALA A 351 -7.60 4.85 26.45
CA ALA A 351 -6.76 5.70 25.61
C ALA A 351 -7.60 6.50 24.60
N LEU A 352 -7.06 7.62 24.11
CA LEU A 352 -7.68 8.36 23.01
C LEU A 352 -7.53 7.57 21.71
N ALA A 353 -8.65 7.09 21.16
CA ALA A 353 -8.70 6.47 19.85
C ALA A 353 -8.12 7.44 18.78
N GLY A 354 -7.12 6.96 18.03
CA GLY A 354 -6.39 7.75 17.03
C GLY A 354 -5.24 8.61 17.57
N ALA A 355 -4.96 8.59 18.88
CA ALA A 355 -3.86 9.35 19.49
C ALA A 355 -3.06 8.51 20.50
N THR A 356 -2.60 7.33 20.05
CA THR A 356 -1.91 6.33 20.90
C THR A 356 -0.60 6.86 21.49
N VAL A 357 0.22 7.58 20.70
CA VAL A 357 1.48 8.16 21.17
C VAL A 357 1.23 9.22 22.24
N THR A 358 0.31 10.16 21.98
CA THR A 358 -0.10 11.19 22.95
C THR A 358 -0.67 10.58 24.23
N SER A 359 -1.53 9.57 24.11
CA SER A 359 -2.10 8.86 25.26
C SER A 359 -0.98 8.22 26.09
N ASN A 360 -0.06 7.50 25.46
CA ASN A 360 1.05 6.87 26.16
C ASN A 360 1.98 7.89 26.84
N ALA A 361 2.19 9.07 26.22
CA ALA A 361 2.91 10.18 26.85
C ALA A 361 2.19 10.69 28.11
N VAL A 362 0.87 10.92 28.06
CA VAL A 362 0.06 11.28 29.25
C VAL A 362 0.20 10.24 30.35
N LEU A 363 0.01 8.96 30.03
CA LEU A 363 0.02 7.88 31.01
C LEU A 363 1.40 7.75 31.67
N LYS A 364 2.47 7.86 30.88
CA LYS A 364 3.86 7.85 31.37
C LYS A 364 4.15 9.05 32.25
N ALA A 365 3.73 10.25 31.85
CA ALA A 365 3.90 11.48 32.62
C ALA A 365 3.16 11.40 33.96
N ILE A 366 1.89 10.98 33.98
CA ILE A 366 1.11 10.78 35.22
C ILE A 366 1.76 9.72 36.12
N ASN A 367 2.16 8.58 35.55
CA ASN A 367 2.80 7.50 36.33
C ASN A 367 4.18 7.89 36.89
N SER A 368 4.86 8.86 36.28
CA SER A 368 6.13 9.40 36.81
C SER A 368 5.94 10.25 38.07
N VAL A 369 4.73 10.81 38.29
CA VAL A 369 4.43 11.72 39.42
C VAL A 369 3.45 11.15 40.45
N VAL A 370 2.71 10.08 40.12
CA VAL A 370 1.77 9.41 41.02
C VAL A 370 2.36 8.09 41.54
N PRO A 371 2.86 8.04 42.79
CA PRO A 371 3.51 6.85 43.35
C PRO A 371 2.50 5.73 43.67
N ALA A 372 2.98 4.49 43.59
CA ALA A 372 2.19 3.29 43.90
C ALA A 372 1.70 3.28 45.36
N GLY A 373 0.38 3.07 45.56
CA GLY A 373 -0.20 2.94 46.90
C GLY A 373 0.25 1.67 47.63
N GLU A 374 0.52 1.78 48.93
CA GLU A 374 1.00 0.66 49.77
C GLU A 374 0.01 -0.53 49.80
N GLN A 375 0.28 -1.58 49.03
CA GLN A 375 -0.30 -2.90 49.30
C GLN A 375 0.55 -3.64 50.35
N LYS A 376 -0.07 -3.98 51.48
CA LYS A 376 0.54 -4.86 52.49
C LYS A 376 0.53 -6.30 52.02
N GLU A 377 1.70 -6.89 51.80
CA GLU A 377 1.86 -8.35 51.76
C GLU A 377 3.10 -8.83 52.53
N GLU A 378 3.02 -10.05 53.07
CA GLU A 378 3.99 -10.60 54.04
C GLU A 378 5.26 -11.15 53.36
N ALA A 379 6.42 -10.72 53.83
CA ALA A 379 7.71 -11.20 53.33
C ALA A 379 8.16 -12.53 53.97
N ALA A 380 8.77 -13.40 53.17
CA ALA A 380 9.64 -14.48 53.63
C ALA A 380 11.03 -14.32 52.97
N ALA A 381 12.10 -14.38 53.77
CA ALA A 381 13.43 -13.88 53.39
C ALA A 381 14.56 -14.92 53.54
N THR A 382 15.63 -14.74 52.75
CA THR A 382 17.07 -15.10 52.97
C THR A 382 17.87 -14.50 51.81
N GLU A 383 18.77 -13.51 51.96
CA GLU A 383 20.23 -13.64 52.29
C GLU A 383 20.98 -14.66 51.40
N GLU A 384 22.16 -14.40 50.81
CA GLU A 384 23.36 -13.66 51.29
C GLU A 384 24.26 -13.16 50.08
N PRO A 385 25.57 -12.76 50.17
CA PRO A 385 26.00 -11.35 49.97
C PRO A 385 27.06 -11.07 48.86
N ALA A 386 27.45 -9.78 48.73
CA ALA A 386 28.64 -9.30 47.99
C ALA A 386 29.97 -9.52 48.77
N PRO A 387 31.15 -9.18 48.18
CA PRO A 387 31.78 -7.91 48.58
C PRO A 387 32.64 -7.15 47.53
N GLU A 388 32.42 -5.83 47.53
CA GLU A 388 33.35 -4.67 47.45
C GLU A 388 34.74 -4.71 46.76
N ALA A 389 35.00 -3.63 46.01
CA ALA A 389 36.32 -3.13 45.62
C ALA A 389 36.80 -1.99 46.55
N THR A 390 38.10 -1.70 46.52
CA THR A 390 38.78 -0.58 47.22
C THR A 390 39.92 -0.05 46.32
N ALA A 391 40.31 1.23 46.31
CA ALA A 391 39.75 2.44 46.90
C ALA A 391 40.27 3.72 46.18
N GLU A 392 39.52 4.81 46.33
CA GLU A 392 39.87 6.23 46.09
C GLU A 392 40.85 6.80 47.17
N PRO A 393 41.13 8.13 47.34
CA PRO A 393 40.57 9.38 46.74
C PRO A 393 41.69 10.27 46.10
N ALA A 394 41.67 11.61 45.93
CA ALA A 394 40.88 12.78 46.37
C ALA A 394 41.28 14.01 45.50
N ALA A 395 40.62 15.18 45.44
CA ALA A 395 39.28 15.66 45.85
C ALA A 395 39.08 17.10 45.28
N GLU A 396 37.80 17.50 45.07
CA GLU A 396 37.17 18.83 45.32
C GLU A 396 37.84 20.16 44.85
N GLU A 397 37.13 21.27 44.53
CA GLU A 397 35.81 21.74 45.00
C GLU A 397 35.21 22.88 44.12
N THR A 398 33.97 23.30 44.43
CA THR A 398 33.28 24.60 44.19
C THR A 398 32.42 24.88 42.93
N GLU A 399 31.11 24.64 43.11
CA GLU A 399 29.94 25.56 43.00
C GLU A 399 29.53 26.31 41.69
N ALA A 400 28.20 26.44 41.55
CA ALA A 400 27.45 27.03 40.42
C ALA A 400 27.22 28.57 40.57
N PRO A 401 26.62 29.28 39.59
CA PRO A 401 25.15 29.29 39.44
C PRO A 401 24.62 29.45 38.00
N ALA A 402 23.29 29.45 37.84
CA ALA A 402 22.57 29.68 36.57
C ALA A 402 22.08 31.14 36.40
N GLU A 403 21.96 31.62 35.15
CA GLU A 403 20.82 32.48 34.74
C GLU A 403 20.63 32.59 33.21
N LYS A 404 19.34 32.56 32.82
CA LYS A 404 18.58 33.17 31.70
C LYS A 404 19.23 33.62 30.37
N ALA A 405 18.40 33.50 29.33
CA ALA A 405 18.61 34.03 27.99
C ALA A 405 18.51 35.57 27.90
N GLU A 406 19.34 36.17 27.04
CA GLU A 406 19.07 37.48 26.43
C GLU A 406 19.59 37.50 24.99
N THR A 407 18.79 38.04 24.07
CA THR A 407 19.21 38.36 22.71
C THR A 407 19.88 39.74 22.70
N ASN A 408 21.06 39.87 22.08
CA ASN A 408 21.56 41.20 21.72
C ASN A 408 22.42 41.20 20.46
N LYS A 409 22.11 42.16 19.58
CA LYS A 409 22.76 42.41 18.30
C LYS A 409 23.39 43.80 18.40
N GLU A 410 24.72 43.89 18.55
CA GLU A 410 25.45 45.17 18.36
C GLU A 410 26.69 44.98 17.50
N ALA A 411 27.07 46.05 16.79
CA ALA A 411 27.99 46.02 15.67
C ALA A 411 29.40 46.54 16.00
N ALA A 412 30.36 46.06 15.22
CA ALA A 412 31.81 46.24 15.31
C ALA A 412 32.36 47.65 15.64
N SER A 413 33.50 47.67 16.34
CA SER A 413 34.66 48.49 15.96
C SER A 413 36.01 47.93 16.46
N ASP A 414 37.04 48.11 15.64
CA ASP A 414 38.48 47.84 15.84
C ASP A 414 38.99 46.47 16.34
N GLY A 415 39.67 45.75 15.44
CA GLY A 415 40.88 44.98 15.76
C GLY A 415 40.70 43.52 16.23
N GLN A 416 40.73 42.59 15.27
CA GLN A 416 40.66 41.13 15.45
C GLN A 416 39.30 40.62 15.95
N ALA A 417 38.42 40.27 15.01
CA ALA A 417 37.18 39.57 15.31
C ALA A 417 37.49 38.16 15.83
N TYR A 418 37.40 37.97 17.15
CA TYR A 418 37.20 36.67 17.78
C TYR A 418 35.70 36.40 17.84
N GLY A 419 35.27 35.27 17.29
CA GLY A 419 33.91 34.76 17.46
C GLY A 419 33.97 33.37 18.07
N VAL A 420 33.16 33.12 19.11
CA VAL A 420 32.92 31.77 19.63
C VAL A 420 31.52 31.37 19.20
N TYR A 421 31.42 30.26 18.49
CA TYR A 421 30.19 29.74 17.93
C TYR A 421 29.88 28.41 18.62
N ARG A 422 28.64 28.23 19.04
CA ARG A 422 28.15 26.98 19.62
C ARG A 422 26.90 26.56 18.85
N VAL A 423 26.89 25.33 18.37
CA VAL A 423 25.75 24.69 17.72
C VAL A 423 25.58 23.31 18.34
N THR A 424 24.35 22.94 18.62
CA THR A 424 23.97 21.65 19.18
C THR A 424 23.03 20.96 18.20
N LYS A 425 23.28 19.69 17.95
CA LYS A 425 22.49 18.81 17.08
C LYS A 425 22.22 17.53 17.87
N GLU A 426 20.99 17.04 17.79
CA GLU A 426 20.56 15.84 18.50
C GLU A 426 20.47 14.68 17.52
N ASN A 427 20.87 13.50 17.98
CA ASN A 427 20.66 12.23 17.29
C ASN A 427 20.16 11.20 18.30
N THR A 428 19.78 10.03 17.79
CA THR A 428 19.19 8.90 18.54
C THR A 428 20.01 8.42 19.75
N PHE A 429 21.30 8.78 19.86
CA PHE A 429 22.20 8.30 20.91
C PHE A 429 22.68 9.42 21.85
N SER A 430 22.80 10.65 21.37
CA SER A 430 23.33 11.76 22.15
C SER A 430 22.99 13.14 21.56
N LYS A 431 22.92 14.13 22.45
CA LYS A 431 22.92 15.56 22.15
C LYS A 431 24.34 16.04 21.94
N VAL A 432 24.76 16.17 20.69
CA VAL A 432 26.12 16.56 20.33
C VAL A 432 26.23 18.08 20.21
N THR A 433 27.18 18.67 20.91
CA THR A 433 27.44 20.10 20.93
C THR A 433 28.85 20.38 20.41
N VAL A 434 28.94 21.14 19.32
CA VAL A 434 30.21 21.66 18.80
C VAL A 434 30.35 23.12 19.23
N THR A 435 31.48 23.44 19.86
CA THR A 435 31.88 24.81 20.19
C THR A 435 33.19 25.12 19.49
N ALA A 436 33.22 26.14 18.64
CA ALA A 436 34.42 26.53 17.90
C ALA A 436 34.74 28.01 18.08
N SER A 437 36.01 28.32 18.28
CA SER A 437 36.51 29.70 18.35
C SER A 437 37.25 30.04 17.06
N ALA A 438 36.84 31.10 16.38
CA ALA A 438 37.49 31.60 15.18
C ALA A 438 38.06 33.00 15.37
N LYS A 439 39.14 33.30 14.65
CA LYS A 439 39.80 34.60 14.61
C LYS A 439 40.03 35.04 13.18
N ASN A 440 39.49 36.20 12.79
CA ASN A 440 39.59 36.73 11.42
C ASN A 440 39.14 35.73 10.33
N GLY A 441 38.10 34.94 10.58
CA GLY A 441 37.59 33.93 9.62
C GLY A 441 38.38 32.62 9.55
N THR A 442 39.34 32.39 10.46
CA THR A 442 40.05 31.10 10.58
C THR A 442 39.76 30.46 11.93
N LEU A 443 39.50 29.15 11.96
CA LEU A 443 39.36 28.40 13.21
C LEU A 443 40.65 28.47 14.03
N THR A 444 40.50 28.59 15.35
CA THR A 444 41.59 28.68 16.33
C THR A 444 41.44 27.72 17.50
N ASP A 445 40.22 27.23 17.75
CA ASP A 445 39.92 26.17 18.69
C ASP A 445 38.61 25.49 18.26
N VAL A 446 38.48 24.18 18.52
CA VAL A 446 37.25 23.39 18.31
C VAL A 446 37.15 22.42 19.49
N LYS A 447 35.95 22.33 20.07
CA LYS A 447 35.62 21.37 21.14
C LYS A 447 34.29 20.71 20.82
N ILE A 448 34.26 19.39 20.88
CA ILE A 448 33.03 18.59 20.82
C ILE A 448 32.71 18.12 22.23
N THR A 449 31.46 18.22 22.65
CA THR A 449 30.90 17.55 23.84
C THR A 449 29.63 16.82 23.44
N SER A 450 29.26 15.76 24.15
CA SER A 450 27.96 15.12 23.95
C SER A 450 27.39 14.67 25.30
N GLU A 451 26.07 14.65 25.35
CA GLU A 451 25.29 14.28 26.52
C GLU A 451 24.23 13.26 26.06
N GLY A 452 24.17 12.09 26.71
CA GLY A 452 23.23 11.02 26.40
C GLY A 452 22.93 10.21 27.66
N GLU A 453 21.99 9.26 27.59
CA GLU A 453 21.70 8.38 28.73
C GLU A 453 22.96 7.62 29.19
N GLU A 454 23.05 7.37 30.50
CA GLU A 454 24.26 6.84 31.12
C GLU A 454 24.65 5.48 30.51
N GLY A 455 25.79 5.44 29.82
CA GLY A 455 26.29 4.26 29.09
C GLY A 455 25.83 4.11 27.63
N LYS A 456 25.02 5.03 27.09
CA LYS A 456 24.55 5.01 25.68
C LYS A 456 25.21 6.05 24.76
N ASP A 457 25.92 7.05 25.29
CA ASP A 457 26.71 7.96 24.44
C ASP A 457 27.89 7.22 23.81
N LEU A 458 27.84 7.08 22.48
CA LEU A 458 28.85 6.37 21.68
C LEU A 458 30.07 7.25 21.35
N LEU A 459 29.99 8.56 21.58
CA LEU A 459 31.16 9.43 21.53
C LEU A 459 31.94 9.29 22.84
N THR A 460 33.17 8.77 22.75
CA THR A 460 34.11 8.80 23.87
C THR A 460 34.93 10.09 23.84
N ASP A 461 35.55 10.47 24.98
CA ASP A 461 36.43 11.65 25.02
C ASP A 461 37.54 11.60 23.97
N ALA A 462 38.12 10.41 23.74
CA ALA A 462 39.14 10.22 22.72
C ALA A 462 38.65 10.52 21.29
N ILE A 463 37.42 10.09 20.95
CA ILE A 463 36.80 10.35 19.64
C ILE A 463 36.49 11.84 19.49
N ARG A 464 35.94 12.47 20.54
CA ARG A 464 35.65 13.92 20.57
C ARG A 464 36.91 14.75 20.38
N GLU A 465 38.01 14.42 21.06
CA GLU A 465 39.30 15.09 20.91
C GLU A 465 39.93 14.87 19.53
N GLU A 466 39.86 13.64 18.99
CA GLU A 466 40.39 13.32 17.66
C GLU A 466 39.67 14.10 16.55
N TRP A 467 38.34 14.09 16.54
CA TRP A 467 37.53 14.79 15.52
C TRP A 467 37.64 16.31 15.65
N ALA A 468 37.59 16.86 16.88
CA ALA A 468 37.77 18.28 17.09
C ALA A 468 39.13 18.78 16.57
N LYS A 469 40.18 17.99 16.81
CA LYS A 469 41.52 18.26 16.27
C LYS A 469 41.56 18.17 14.74
N ALA A 470 40.96 17.14 14.14
CA ALA A 470 40.94 16.95 12.69
C ALA A 470 40.24 18.11 11.96
N ILE A 471 39.10 18.58 12.49
CA ILE A 471 38.37 19.77 12.01
C ILE A 471 39.23 21.04 12.14
N LEU A 472 39.92 21.20 13.27
CA LEU A 472 40.79 22.37 13.52
C LEU A 472 42.03 22.38 12.60
N GLU A 473 42.61 21.21 12.29
CA GLU A 473 43.76 21.08 11.38
C GLU A 473 43.38 21.21 9.90
N SER A 474 42.18 20.74 9.50
CA SER A 474 41.70 20.80 8.12
C SER A 474 41.04 22.13 7.75
N GLY A 475 40.41 22.81 8.73
CA GLY A 475 39.55 23.97 8.51
C GLY A 475 38.22 23.63 7.83
N SER A 476 37.83 22.35 7.79
CA SER A 476 36.65 21.85 7.07
C SER A 476 35.91 20.77 7.87
N ALA A 477 34.58 20.74 7.70
CA ALA A 477 33.70 19.69 8.20
C ALA A 477 33.40 18.58 7.18
N ALA A 478 33.91 18.72 5.95
CA ALA A 478 33.61 17.80 4.85
C ALA A 478 33.94 16.34 5.21
N PRO A 479 33.27 15.33 4.61
CA PRO A 479 33.39 13.93 5.02
C PRO A 479 34.84 13.43 5.17
N ASP A 480 35.71 13.77 4.22
CA ASP A 480 37.14 13.39 4.22
C ASP A 480 37.94 13.91 5.44
N ALA A 481 37.44 14.90 6.18
CA ALA A 481 38.10 15.51 7.33
C ALA A 481 37.71 14.88 8.68
N ILE A 482 36.58 14.17 8.76
CA ILE A 482 36.04 13.58 10.00
C ILE A 482 36.04 12.03 9.96
N THR A 483 36.21 11.42 8.78
CA THR A 483 36.09 9.96 8.64
C THR A 483 37.29 9.16 9.16
N GLY A 484 37.05 8.40 10.23
CA GLY A 484 37.97 7.36 10.71
C GLY A 484 37.33 6.25 11.57
N ALA A 485 36.06 6.39 12.00
CA ALA A 485 35.42 5.47 12.96
C ALA A 485 33.97 5.12 12.61
N THR A 486 33.49 4.00 13.16
CA THR A 486 32.24 3.27 12.88
C THR A 486 30.92 3.96 13.28
N LEU A 487 30.90 5.26 13.56
CA LEU A 487 29.78 5.97 14.19
C LEU A 487 29.24 7.11 13.29
N LYS A 488 28.61 6.75 12.15
CA LYS A 488 28.19 7.70 11.11
C LYS A 488 27.18 8.76 11.60
N PHE A 489 26.23 8.37 12.44
CA PHE A 489 25.20 9.27 13.01
C PHE A 489 25.82 10.40 13.84
N SER A 490 26.76 10.09 14.74
CA SER A 490 27.46 11.11 15.54
C SER A 490 28.36 11.99 14.68
N ALA A 491 28.97 11.44 13.61
CA ALA A 491 29.75 12.22 12.66
C ALA A 491 28.86 13.22 11.89
N GLY A 492 27.65 12.82 11.47
CA GLY A 492 26.66 13.70 10.83
C GLY A 492 26.28 14.89 11.70
N SER A 493 25.91 14.65 12.97
CA SER A 493 25.59 15.72 13.93
C SER A 493 26.76 16.70 14.17
N VAL A 494 28.01 16.21 14.17
CA VAL A 494 29.20 17.07 14.25
C VAL A 494 29.42 17.85 12.95
N GLN A 495 29.23 17.22 11.79
CA GLN A 495 29.35 17.84 10.47
C GLN A 495 28.34 18.98 10.32
N GLU A 496 27.05 18.73 10.50
CA GLU A 496 25.99 19.75 10.42
C GLU A 496 26.23 20.91 11.38
N ALA A 497 26.59 20.62 12.63
CA ALA A 497 26.89 21.64 13.62
C ALA A 497 28.08 22.52 13.18
N MET A 498 29.10 21.91 12.56
CA MET A 498 30.30 22.61 12.12
C MET A 498 30.09 23.37 10.80
N GLU A 499 29.32 22.83 9.85
CA GLU A 499 28.90 23.54 8.63
C GLU A 499 28.07 24.78 8.95
N GLU A 500 27.13 24.66 9.90
CA GLU A 500 26.35 25.80 10.38
C GLU A 500 27.25 26.85 11.07
N ILE A 501 28.26 26.43 11.84
CA ILE A 501 29.28 27.34 12.40
C ILE A 501 30.10 28.03 11.30
N LEU A 502 30.51 27.31 10.24
CA LEU A 502 31.31 27.86 9.15
C LEU A 502 30.51 28.88 8.33
N ALA A 503 29.23 28.64 8.06
CA ALA A 503 28.34 29.61 7.42
C ALA A 503 28.21 30.89 8.28
N ARG A 504 27.95 30.72 9.59
CA ARG A 504 27.90 31.84 10.57
C ARG A 504 29.23 32.61 10.63
N MET A 505 30.37 31.94 10.51
CA MET A 505 31.71 32.57 10.48
C MET A 505 31.96 33.41 9.23
N ASN A 506 31.43 32.99 8.07
CA ASN A 506 31.59 33.69 6.80
C ASN A 506 30.61 34.87 6.63
N GLY A 507 29.65 35.02 7.55
CA GLY A 507 28.61 36.06 7.48
C GLY A 507 27.48 35.73 6.51
N GLU A 508 27.36 34.46 6.12
CA GLU A 508 26.31 33.95 5.25
C GLU A 508 25.15 33.45 6.12
N ALA A 509 23.93 33.92 5.85
CA ALA A 509 22.74 33.25 6.36
C ALA A 509 22.63 31.91 5.63
N ALA A 510 22.28 30.84 6.36
CA ALA A 510 22.19 29.48 5.82
C ALA A 510 21.41 29.47 4.50
N ALA A 511 22.06 29.09 3.42
CA ALA A 511 21.48 29.14 2.09
C ALA A 511 20.48 27.98 1.90
N ALA A 512 19.28 28.29 1.42
CA ALA A 512 18.43 27.29 0.80
C ALA A 512 19.17 26.67 -0.41
N PRO A 513 18.96 25.38 -0.71
CA PRO A 513 19.67 24.71 -1.79
C PRO A 513 19.44 25.41 -3.13
N SER A 514 20.54 25.72 -3.82
CA SER A 514 20.49 26.39 -5.12
C SER A 514 20.14 25.42 -6.23
N GLU A 515 19.08 25.69 -6.97
CA GLU A 515 18.75 24.97 -8.21
C GLU A 515 19.92 25.04 -9.21
N GLU A 516 20.43 23.88 -9.64
CA GLU A 516 21.13 23.81 -10.93
C GLU A 516 20.13 24.05 -12.06
N PRO A 517 20.52 24.73 -13.15
CA PRO A 517 19.58 25.14 -14.19
C PRO A 517 18.99 23.93 -14.90
N ALA A 518 17.65 23.89 -14.95
CA ALA A 518 16.92 22.89 -15.71
C ALA A 518 17.43 22.81 -17.16
N ALA A 519 17.66 21.59 -17.64
CA ALA A 519 17.83 21.37 -19.07
C ALA A 519 16.53 21.76 -19.78
N GLU A 520 16.60 22.61 -20.81
CA GLU A 520 15.44 22.95 -21.63
C GLU A 520 14.89 21.67 -22.27
N GLU A 521 13.72 21.22 -21.83
CA GLU A 521 12.91 20.30 -22.61
C GLU A 521 12.56 20.96 -23.96
N PRO A 522 12.61 20.22 -25.08
CA PRO A 522 12.17 20.75 -26.36
C PRO A 522 10.68 21.09 -26.26
N ALA A 523 10.35 22.37 -26.44
CA ALA A 523 8.99 22.88 -26.26
C ALA A 523 7.96 22.01 -26.97
N ALA A 524 7.05 21.42 -26.20
CA ALA A 524 5.91 20.68 -26.72
C ALA A 524 5.06 21.62 -27.59
N GLU A 525 5.14 21.41 -28.91
CA GLU A 525 4.29 22.08 -29.87
C GLU A 525 2.85 21.64 -29.56
N LYS A 526 1.99 22.56 -29.09
CA LYS A 526 0.59 22.26 -28.77
C LYS A 526 -0.18 21.90 -30.04
N THR A 527 -0.09 20.65 -30.45
CA THR A 527 -1.03 20.02 -31.37
C THR A 527 -2.38 19.92 -30.66
N SER A 528 -3.45 20.26 -31.38
CA SER A 528 -4.80 20.29 -30.84
C SER A 528 -5.43 18.89 -30.80
N GLY A 529 -4.84 17.98 -30.03
CA GLY A 529 -5.42 16.67 -29.71
C GLY A 529 -6.50 16.81 -28.63
N ASN A 530 -7.65 16.14 -28.82
CA ASN A 530 -8.65 16.04 -27.75
C ASN A 530 -8.10 15.15 -26.63
N GLY A 531 -8.15 15.62 -25.37
CA GLY A 531 -7.64 14.85 -24.21
C GLY A 531 -8.26 13.45 -24.07
N ASN A 532 -9.50 13.26 -24.55
CA ASN A 532 -10.19 11.98 -24.60
C ASN A 532 -9.41 10.91 -25.40
N ASP A 533 -8.69 11.28 -26.46
CA ASP A 533 -7.92 10.34 -27.30
C ASP A 533 -6.80 9.66 -26.50
N ILE A 534 -6.07 10.44 -25.69
CA ILE A 534 -5.00 9.93 -24.82
C ILE A 534 -5.58 9.02 -23.73
N LEU A 535 -6.65 9.43 -23.05
CA LEU A 535 -7.27 8.64 -21.99
C LEU A 535 -7.86 7.32 -22.51
N SER A 536 -8.48 7.34 -23.70
CA SER A 536 -8.93 6.12 -24.38
C SER A 536 -7.75 5.21 -24.76
N ALA A 537 -6.64 5.75 -25.26
CA ALA A 537 -5.45 4.97 -25.58
C ALA A 537 -4.84 4.31 -24.32
N ILE A 538 -4.75 5.05 -23.20
CA ILE A 538 -4.32 4.54 -21.89
C ILE A 538 -5.24 3.41 -21.43
N ALA A 539 -6.56 3.61 -21.42
CA ALA A 539 -7.52 2.59 -20.99
C ALA A 539 -7.45 1.32 -21.85
N VAL A 540 -7.26 1.46 -23.17
CA VAL A 540 -7.02 0.33 -24.08
C VAL A 540 -5.71 -0.39 -23.76
N SER A 541 -4.62 0.33 -23.43
CA SER A 541 -3.37 -0.31 -23.02
C SER A 541 -3.49 -1.07 -21.70
N MET A 542 -4.10 -0.49 -20.66
CA MET A 542 -4.35 -1.18 -19.39
C MET A 542 -5.20 -2.45 -19.57
N GLY A 543 -6.10 -2.46 -20.57
CA GLY A 543 -6.88 -3.64 -20.92
C GLY A 543 -6.03 -4.83 -21.40
N LYS A 544 -4.84 -4.59 -21.97
CA LYS A 544 -3.92 -5.62 -22.48
C LYS A 544 -3.15 -6.35 -21.39
N GLU A 545 -3.14 -5.86 -20.14
CA GLU A 545 -2.58 -6.60 -18.98
C GLU A 545 -3.09 -8.05 -18.88
N LYS A 546 -4.28 -8.32 -19.42
CA LYS A 546 -4.89 -9.65 -19.50
C LYS A 546 -4.18 -10.60 -20.48
N ASP A 547 -3.37 -10.11 -21.39
CA ASP A 547 -2.59 -10.93 -22.31
C ASP A 547 -1.46 -11.64 -21.53
N ASN A 548 -0.87 -10.98 -20.53
CA ASN A 548 0.06 -11.56 -19.57
C ASN A 548 -0.68 -12.38 -18.50
N SER A 549 -1.22 -13.54 -18.92
CA SER A 549 -2.09 -14.40 -18.10
C SER A 549 -1.41 -15.64 -17.53
N TYR A 550 -0.21 -15.97 -17.99
CA TYR A 550 0.52 -17.19 -17.64
C TYR A 550 1.12 -17.14 -16.24
N VAL A 551 1.13 -18.28 -15.53
CA VAL A 551 1.75 -18.44 -14.21
C VAL A 551 2.60 -19.69 -14.25
N THR A 552 3.87 -19.57 -13.86
CA THR A 552 4.74 -20.70 -13.55
C THR A 552 4.59 -21.02 -12.06
N ASP A 553 4.39 -22.29 -11.71
CA ASP A 553 4.42 -22.76 -10.32
C ASP A 553 5.89 -22.93 -9.88
N TYR A 554 6.34 -22.07 -8.97
CA TYR A 554 7.72 -22.10 -8.46
C TYR A 554 7.97 -23.31 -7.55
N LEU A 555 6.94 -23.91 -6.96
CA LEU A 555 7.09 -25.14 -6.16
C LEU A 555 7.24 -26.39 -7.05
N GLU A 556 6.67 -26.38 -8.26
CA GLU A 556 7.01 -27.35 -9.31
C GLU A 556 8.41 -27.11 -9.90
N GLN A 557 8.77 -25.85 -10.20
CA GLN A 557 10.05 -25.47 -10.82
C GLN A 557 11.26 -25.69 -9.90
N ASP A 558 11.16 -25.23 -8.64
CA ASP A 558 12.22 -25.20 -7.64
C ASP A 558 11.76 -25.94 -6.35
N PRO A 559 11.69 -27.29 -6.33
CA PRO A 559 11.07 -28.03 -5.22
C PRO A 559 11.74 -27.89 -3.85
N TYR A 560 12.94 -27.31 -3.77
CA TYR A 560 13.60 -26.99 -2.49
C TYR A 560 12.86 -25.89 -1.72
N LEU A 561 12.09 -25.02 -2.40
CA LEU A 561 11.25 -23.98 -1.78
C LEU A 561 10.27 -24.55 -0.75
N VAL A 562 9.68 -25.71 -1.05
CA VAL A 562 8.76 -26.42 -0.14
C VAL A 562 9.43 -26.78 1.19
N ASN A 563 10.75 -27.05 1.19
CA ASN A 563 11.50 -27.40 2.39
C ASN A 563 11.99 -26.17 3.17
N ILE A 564 12.50 -25.15 2.48
CA ILE A 564 13.03 -23.93 3.14
C ILE A 564 11.91 -23.02 3.68
N TYR A 565 10.73 -23.02 3.04
CA TYR A 565 9.52 -22.34 3.52
C TYR A 565 8.63 -23.23 4.40
N GLU A 566 9.09 -24.39 4.88
CA GLU A 566 8.28 -25.27 5.74
C GLU A 566 7.72 -24.49 6.94
N GLY A 567 6.43 -24.68 7.21
CA GLY A 567 5.68 -23.95 8.24
C GLY A 567 5.02 -22.64 7.76
N TYR A 568 5.44 -22.09 6.62
CA TYR A 568 4.94 -20.82 6.10
C TYR A 568 4.01 -20.96 4.89
N GLY A 569 3.32 -19.88 4.53
CA GLY A 569 2.33 -19.88 3.45
C GLY A 569 2.93 -20.27 2.09
N PHE A 570 4.13 -19.79 1.80
CA PHE A 570 4.83 -20.00 0.52
C PHE A 570 5.17 -21.47 0.23
N ALA A 571 5.27 -22.35 1.22
CA ALA A 571 5.44 -23.79 0.97
C ALA A 571 4.17 -24.51 0.47
N LYS A 572 3.02 -23.82 0.42
CA LYS A 572 1.75 -24.38 -0.07
C LYS A 572 1.45 -23.97 -1.51
N ASP A 573 1.78 -22.73 -1.85
CA ASP A 573 1.48 -22.13 -3.15
C ASP A 573 2.31 -20.87 -3.37
N TYR A 574 3.12 -20.89 -4.43
CA TYR A 574 3.90 -19.76 -4.90
C TYR A 574 4.08 -19.88 -6.41
N GLY A 575 3.46 -18.96 -7.15
CA GLY A 575 3.61 -18.84 -8.60
C GLY A 575 4.21 -17.50 -9.00
N SER A 576 4.69 -17.42 -10.25
CA SER A 576 5.23 -16.21 -10.86
C SER A 576 4.21 -15.07 -10.90
N ALA A 577 4.71 -13.83 -10.85
CA ALA A 577 3.88 -12.67 -11.15
C ALA A 577 3.32 -12.73 -12.59
N ARG A 578 2.18 -12.09 -12.79
CA ARG A 578 1.51 -11.90 -14.08
C ARG A 578 0.81 -10.53 -14.12
N GLY A 579 0.13 -10.20 -15.21
CA GLY A 579 -0.40 -8.85 -15.46
C GLY A 579 -1.32 -8.32 -14.35
N HIS A 580 -1.30 -7.00 -14.12
CA HIS A 580 -1.95 -6.34 -12.99
C HIS A 580 -3.46 -6.61 -12.87
N ALA A 581 -4.12 -6.87 -14.01
CA ALA A 581 -5.53 -7.24 -14.08
C ALA A 581 -5.90 -8.52 -13.28
N TYR A 582 -4.92 -9.36 -12.94
CA TYR A 582 -5.13 -10.62 -12.20
C TYR A 582 -4.92 -10.53 -10.69
N THR A 583 -4.47 -9.39 -10.16
CA THR A 583 -4.11 -9.21 -8.74
C THR A 583 -5.18 -9.69 -7.75
N LEU A 584 -6.47 -9.38 -8.00
CA LEU A 584 -7.59 -9.86 -7.18
C LEU A 584 -7.92 -11.34 -7.40
N GLU A 585 -7.74 -11.84 -8.62
CA GLU A 585 -7.96 -13.25 -8.95
C GLU A 585 -6.93 -14.13 -8.23
N ASP A 586 -5.67 -13.72 -8.22
CA ASP A 586 -4.55 -14.48 -7.67
C ASP A 586 -4.54 -14.47 -6.14
N VAL A 587 -4.80 -13.31 -5.51
CA VAL A 587 -4.90 -13.23 -4.06
C VAL A 587 -6.12 -13.98 -3.51
N GLN A 588 -7.20 -14.10 -4.28
CA GLN A 588 -8.37 -14.92 -3.90
C GLN A 588 -8.16 -16.42 -4.13
N LYS A 589 -7.41 -16.81 -5.16
CA LYS A 589 -7.18 -18.24 -5.49
C LYS A 589 -6.04 -18.87 -4.71
N THR A 590 -5.11 -18.07 -4.17
CA THR A 590 -3.89 -18.62 -3.58
C THR A 590 -4.16 -19.48 -2.33
N GLN A 591 -3.38 -20.55 -2.15
CA GLN A 591 -3.44 -21.40 -0.96
C GLN A 591 -2.61 -20.86 0.22
N ARG A 592 -1.91 -19.73 0.04
CA ARG A 592 -1.24 -19.00 1.13
C ARG A 592 -2.30 -18.46 2.11
N PRO A 593 -2.19 -18.67 3.44
CA PRO A 593 -3.18 -18.16 4.39
C PRO A 593 -3.25 -16.63 4.40
N HIS A 594 -4.46 -16.09 4.24
CA HIS A 594 -4.74 -14.65 4.25
C HIS A 594 -6.01 -14.38 5.08
N ALA A 595 -5.89 -14.37 6.41
CA ALA A 595 -7.06 -14.18 7.28
C ALA A 595 -7.55 -12.72 7.35
N LYS A 596 -6.64 -11.78 7.09
CA LYS A 596 -6.82 -10.33 7.23
C LYS A 596 -6.73 -9.62 5.87
N ALA A 597 -7.31 -8.44 5.78
CA ALA A 597 -7.32 -7.60 4.59
C ALA A 597 -5.93 -7.07 4.19
N ASN A 598 -4.94 -7.05 5.10
CA ASN A 598 -3.56 -6.65 4.81
C ASN A 598 -2.90 -7.32 3.60
N CYS A 599 -3.30 -8.54 3.22
CA CYS A 599 -2.85 -9.19 1.98
C CYS A 599 -3.35 -8.49 0.68
N LEU A 600 -4.33 -7.59 0.76
CA LEU A 600 -4.93 -6.84 -0.35
C LEU A 600 -4.29 -5.47 -0.59
N THR A 601 -3.44 -5.01 0.32
CA THR A 601 -2.75 -3.70 0.26
C THR A 601 -2.21 -3.42 -1.14
N CYS A 602 -1.26 -4.24 -1.60
CA CYS A 602 -0.66 -4.11 -2.93
C CYS A 602 -1.48 -4.84 -4.04
N LYS A 603 -2.81 -4.87 -3.94
CA LYS A 603 -3.72 -5.58 -4.87
C LYS A 603 -4.93 -4.75 -5.32
N THR A 604 -5.38 -3.77 -4.54
CA THR A 604 -6.51 -2.91 -4.91
C THR A 604 -6.38 -1.48 -4.39
N PRO A 605 -6.72 -0.46 -5.20
CA PRO A 605 -6.88 0.92 -4.72
C PRO A 605 -8.08 1.10 -3.78
N ASP A 606 -9.08 0.20 -3.81
CA ASP A 606 -10.29 0.31 -2.99
C ASP A 606 -9.93 0.18 -1.50
N MET A 607 -8.90 -0.61 -1.16
CA MET A 607 -8.36 -0.70 0.20
C MET A 607 -7.67 0.60 0.63
N HIS A 608 -6.90 1.26 -0.23
CA HIS A 608 -6.20 2.51 0.11
C HIS A 608 -7.15 3.69 0.28
N LYS A 609 -8.19 3.75 -0.54
CA LYS A 609 -9.30 4.68 -0.31
C LYS A 609 -9.92 4.45 1.09
N LEU A 610 -10.14 3.18 1.46
CA LEU A 610 -10.73 2.85 2.75
C LEU A 610 -9.78 3.12 3.94
N ILE A 611 -8.47 2.91 3.78
CA ILE A 611 -7.44 3.32 4.77
C ILE A 611 -7.49 4.84 4.96
N ALA A 612 -7.59 5.63 3.90
CA ALA A 612 -7.73 7.08 4.01
C ALA A 612 -9.03 7.53 4.71
N GLU A 613 -10.10 6.73 4.64
CA GLU A 613 -11.39 7.00 5.30
C GLU A 613 -11.49 6.48 6.75
N GLN A 614 -10.78 5.39 7.09
CA GLN A 614 -10.98 4.63 8.35
C GLN A 614 -9.70 4.33 9.14
N GLY A 615 -8.51 4.61 8.58
CA GLY A 615 -7.21 4.38 9.20
C GLY A 615 -6.76 2.92 9.27
N VAL A 616 -5.70 2.67 10.04
CA VAL A 616 -4.95 1.39 10.10
C VAL A 616 -5.80 0.16 10.49
N SER A 617 -6.97 0.34 11.10
CA SER A 617 -7.88 -0.78 11.39
C SER A 617 -8.31 -1.57 10.15
N VAL A 618 -8.27 -0.94 8.96
CA VAL A 618 -8.58 -1.58 7.66
C VAL A 618 -7.68 -2.78 7.40
N TYR A 619 -6.38 -2.73 7.74
CA TYR A 619 -5.45 -3.87 7.56
C TYR A 619 -5.88 -5.12 8.33
N SER A 620 -6.51 -4.94 9.50
CA SER A 620 -6.94 -6.03 10.39
C SER A 620 -8.35 -6.55 10.13
N MET A 621 -9.12 -5.98 9.20
CA MET A 621 -10.44 -6.49 8.84
C MET A 621 -10.37 -7.91 8.25
N PRO A 622 -11.45 -8.71 8.31
CA PRO A 622 -11.49 -10.01 7.65
C PRO A 622 -11.25 -9.88 6.14
N PHE A 623 -10.41 -10.76 5.58
CA PHE A 623 -10.08 -10.73 4.15
C PHE A 623 -11.34 -10.82 3.25
N ASP A 624 -12.25 -11.75 3.56
CA ASP A 624 -13.48 -11.96 2.79
C ASP A 624 -14.41 -10.72 2.81
N GLU A 625 -14.37 -9.93 3.89
CA GLU A 625 -15.15 -8.70 4.03
C GLU A 625 -14.59 -7.60 3.11
N MET A 626 -13.27 -7.39 3.14
CA MET A 626 -12.61 -6.45 2.23
C MET A 626 -12.73 -6.89 0.76
N MET A 627 -12.62 -8.19 0.46
CA MET A 627 -12.84 -8.72 -0.89
C MET A 627 -14.27 -8.50 -1.39
N ALA A 628 -15.29 -8.63 -0.53
CA ALA A 628 -16.69 -8.48 -0.93
C ALA A 628 -17.08 -7.03 -1.32
N GLN A 629 -16.35 -6.05 -0.80
CA GLN A 629 -16.51 -4.62 -1.13
C GLN A 629 -15.50 -4.10 -2.16
N THR A 630 -14.50 -4.90 -2.52
CA THR A 630 -13.52 -4.58 -3.56
C THR A 630 -14.11 -4.83 -4.95
N THR A 631 -13.92 -3.86 -5.85
CA THR A 631 -14.38 -3.91 -7.25
C THR A 631 -13.24 -3.74 -8.26
N ASN A 632 -12.17 -3.05 -7.87
CA ASN A 632 -11.05 -2.71 -8.74
C ASN A 632 -9.80 -3.50 -8.37
N ALA A 633 -9.18 -4.14 -9.36
CA ALA A 633 -7.76 -4.49 -9.32
C ALA A 633 -6.90 -3.19 -9.34
N ILE A 634 -5.57 -3.31 -9.35
CA ILE A 634 -4.67 -2.18 -9.63
C ILE A 634 -5.19 -1.35 -10.82
N SER A 635 -5.37 -0.04 -10.61
CA SER A 635 -5.99 0.87 -11.57
C SER A 635 -5.41 2.29 -11.47
N CYS A 636 -5.99 3.25 -12.18
CA CYS A 636 -5.53 4.65 -12.23
C CYS A 636 -5.27 5.24 -10.83
N TYR A 637 -6.18 5.00 -9.87
CA TYR A 637 -6.07 5.53 -8.51
C TYR A 637 -4.80 5.06 -7.80
N THR A 638 -4.33 3.83 -8.04
CA THR A 638 -3.13 3.26 -7.41
C THR A 638 -1.90 4.17 -7.60
N CYS A 639 -1.78 4.84 -8.74
CA CYS A 639 -0.62 5.68 -9.09
C CYS A 639 -0.94 7.19 -9.21
N HIS A 640 -2.20 7.56 -9.44
CA HIS A 640 -2.62 8.94 -9.72
C HIS A 640 -3.64 9.50 -8.70
N GLY A 641 -4.08 8.69 -7.73
CA GLY A 641 -5.04 9.11 -6.71
C GLY A 641 -6.42 9.46 -7.27
N ALA A 642 -7.13 10.33 -6.56
CA ALA A 642 -8.37 10.94 -7.05
C ALA A 642 -8.06 12.07 -8.04
N ASP A 643 -8.95 12.32 -9.00
CA ASP A 643 -8.89 13.53 -9.84
C ASP A 643 -9.47 14.72 -9.05
N ASP A 644 -8.61 15.31 -8.21
CA ASP A 644 -8.88 16.46 -7.35
C ASP A 644 -8.36 17.78 -7.95
N GLY A 645 -8.12 17.80 -9.27
CA GLY A 645 -7.42 18.88 -9.95
C GLY A 645 -5.90 18.69 -10.02
N ASN A 646 -5.39 17.49 -9.72
CA ASN A 646 -3.97 17.16 -9.88
C ASN A 646 -3.51 17.03 -11.35
N ASP A 647 -4.40 17.13 -12.35
CA ASP A 647 -4.12 16.96 -13.79
C ASP A 647 -3.56 15.57 -14.17
N GLY A 648 -3.88 14.52 -13.42
CA GLY A 648 -3.35 13.17 -13.62
C GLY A 648 -1.88 13.00 -13.20
N LYS A 649 -1.38 13.84 -12.29
CA LYS A 649 -0.02 13.69 -11.74
C LYS A 649 0.10 12.39 -10.92
N MET A 650 1.31 11.85 -10.84
CA MET A 650 1.57 10.69 -9.98
C MET A 650 1.59 11.12 -8.51
N VAL A 651 1.01 10.30 -7.63
CA VAL A 651 0.96 10.51 -6.17
C VAL A 651 1.24 9.20 -5.44
N VAL A 652 1.65 9.30 -4.17
CA VAL A 652 1.78 8.15 -3.27
C VAL A 652 0.43 7.97 -2.55
N THR A 653 -0.30 6.90 -2.89
CA THR A 653 -1.58 6.54 -2.28
C THR A 653 -1.46 5.56 -1.11
N HIS A 654 -0.33 4.86 -1.01
CA HIS A 654 -0.07 3.87 0.04
C HIS A 654 0.49 4.58 1.27
N GLN A 655 -0.31 4.72 2.33
CA GLN A 655 0.02 5.54 3.52
C GLN A 655 1.38 5.18 4.15
N TYR A 656 1.64 3.88 4.36
CA TYR A 656 2.90 3.38 4.93
C TYR A 656 4.15 3.79 4.15
N VAL A 657 4.03 4.14 2.85
CA VAL A 657 5.15 4.62 2.05
C VAL A 657 5.61 6.01 2.51
N ASN A 658 4.65 6.88 2.81
CA ASN A 658 4.92 8.20 3.36
C ASN A 658 5.37 8.12 4.83
N GLU A 659 4.86 7.16 5.61
CA GLU A 659 5.23 6.99 7.02
C GLU A 659 6.63 6.40 7.21
N ALA A 660 6.99 5.40 6.40
CA ALA A 660 8.33 4.81 6.44
C ALA A 660 9.40 5.81 5.96
N LEU A 661 9.20 6.43 4.80
CA LEU A 661 10.22 7.28 4.15
C LEU A 661 10.19 8.74 4.59
N GLY A 662 9.04 9.30 4.98
CA GLY A 662 8.89 10.69 5.38
C GLY A 662 9.44 11.67 4.33
N GLU A 663 10.32 12.59 4.75
CA GLU A 663 10.99 13.54 3.84
C GLU A 663 11.87 12.85 2.78
N ASN A 664 12.35 11.63 3.06
CA ASN A 664 13.21 10.85 2.15
C ASN A 664 12.43 10.24 0.97
N VAL A 665 11.09 10.37 0.91
CA VAL A 665 10.30 10.15 -0.31
C VAL A 665 10.92 10.87 -1.52
N SER A 666 11.50 12.05 -1.30
CA SER A 666 12.17 12.87 -2.32
C SER A 666 13.49 12.30 -2.86
N GLU A 667 14.10 11.30 -2.21
CA GLU A 667 15.32 10.63 -2.70
C GLU A 667 15.05 9.71 -3.91
N ILE A 668 13.78 9.40 -4.18
CA ILE A 668 13.32 8.44 -5.17
C ILE A 668 12.54 9.18 -6.25
N LYS A 669 12.85 8.92 -7.52
CA LYS A 669 12.09 9.51 -8.66
C LYS A 669 10.62 9.09 -8.56
N ALA A 670 9.68 10.03 -8.68
CA ALA A 670 8.25 9.75 -8.61
C ALA A 670 7.79 8.62 -9.56
N ALA A 671 8.34 8.55 -10.78
CA ALA A 671 8.07 7.50 -11.78
C ALA A 671 8.66 6.11 -11.47
N SER A 672 9.48 6.01 -10.42
CA SER A 672 9.91 4.73 -9.82
C SER A 672 9.16 4.45 -8.52
N LEU A 673 8.89 5.50 -7.72
CA LEU A 673 8.14 5.37 -6.48
C LEU A 673 6.68 4.95 -6.71
N SER A 674 6.06 5.33 -7.84
CA SER A 674 4.73 4.85 -8.22
C SER A 674 4.64 3.33 -8.28
N CYS A 675 5.68 2.66 -8.81
CA CYS A 675 5.86 1.20 -8.76
C CYS A 675 6.28 0.74 -7.35
N GLY A 676 7.20 1.47 -6.75
CA GLY A 676 7.76 1.28 -5.40
C GLY A 676 6.79 1.46 -4.24
N GLN A 677 5.50 1.67 -4.51
CA GLN A 677 4.45 1.47 -3.51
C GLN A 677 4.23 -0.03 -3.25
N CYS A 678 4.25 -0.86 -4.31
CA CYS A 678 3.91 -2.28 -4.25
C CYS A 678 5.13 -3.19 -4.39
N HIS A 679 6.08 -2.80 -5.24
CA HIS A 679 7.22 -3.59 -5.68
C HIS A 679 8.44 -3.38 -4.78
N ILE A 680 8.26 -3.80 -3.54
CA ILE A 680 9.14 -3.58 -2.38
C ILE A 680 9.16 -4.82 -1.48
N GLU A 681 10.20 -4.91 -0.66
CA GLU A 681 10.20 -5.71 0.56
C GLU A 681 9.30 -5.08 1.63
N TYR A 682 8.52 -5.92 2.32
CA TYR A 682 7.60 -5.47 3.36
C TYR A 682 7.34 -6.57 4.40
N TYR A 683 6.96 -6.16 5.60
CA TYR A 683 6.42 -7.04 6.64
C TYR A 683 5.05 -6.56 7.13
N PHE A 684 4.44 -7.35 8.01
CA PHE A 684 3.24 -6.94 8.76
C PHE A 684 3.57 -6.69 10.23
N THR A 685 3.13 -5.55 10.76
CA THR A 685 3.28 -5.20 12.18
C THR A 685 2.59 -6.24 13.09
N PRO A 686 3.21 -6.67 14.20
CA PRO A 686 2.56 -7.58 15.15
C PRO A 686 1.27 -7.05 15.78
N GLU A 687 1.15 -5.72 15.92
CA GLU A 687 0.11 -5.05 16.69
C GLU A 687 -1.24 -5.00 15.94
N ASP A 688 -1.25 -4.47 14.72
CA ASP A 688 -2.44 -4.23 13.89
C ASP A 688 -2.34 -4.83 12.47
N SER A 689 -1.19 -5.43 12.13
CA SER A 689 -0.92 -6.07 10.83
C SER A 689 -0.94 -5.13 9.63
N GLU A 690 -0.70 -3.85 9.87
CA GLU A 690 -0.30 -2.86 8.87
C GLU A 690 0.89 -3.36 8.03
N ALA A 691 0.84 -3.11 6.73
CA ALA A 691 1.96 -3.35 5.83
C ALA A 691 2.99 -2.23 6.00
N MET A 692 4.26 -2.57 6.23
CA MET A 692 5.31 -1.58 6.49
C MET A 692 6.61 -1.91 5.77
N MET A 693 7.34 -0.88 5.32
CA MET A 693 8.69 -1.03 4.77
C MET A 693 9.73 -1.09 5.90
N PRO A 694 10.71 -2.01 5.84
CA PRO A 694 11.74 -2.15 6.87
C PRO A 694 12.95 -1.22 6.66
N TYR A 695 12.70 0.03 6.24
CA TYR A 695 13.70 1.06 5.97
C TYR A 695 13.07 2.46 5.92
N HIS A 696 13.88 3.49 6.18
CA HIS A 696 13.44 4.89 6.25
C HIS A 696 14.08 5.81 5.20
N SER A 697 15.04 5.30 4.42
CA SER A 697 15.70 6.06 3.36
C SER A 697 16.17 5.14 2.23
N LYS A 698 16.51 5.71 1.07
CA LYS A 698 17.14 4.97 -0.01
C LYS A 698 18.46 4.32 0.44
N ALA A 699 19.20 4.96 1.34
CA ALA A 699 20.46 4.46 1.90
C ALA A 699 20.32 3.11 2.65
N GLU A 700 19.10 2.79 3.10
CA GLU A 700 18.78 1.60 3.89
C GLU A 700 18.13 0.48 3.06
N MET A 701 17.86 0.71 1.77
CA MET A 701 17.34 -0.28 0.82
C MET A 701 18.41 -1.33 0.40
N THR A 702 19.13 -1.92 1.36
CA THR A 702 20.07 -3.03 1.13
C THR A 702 19.72 -4.23 2.02
N PRO A 703 19.97 -5.47 1.56
CA PRO A 703 19.63 -6.65 2.34
C PRO A 703 20.35 -6.69 3.70
N GLU A 704 21.54 -6.12 3.84
CA GLU A 704 22.25 -6.01 5.12
C GLU A 704 21.58 -5.03 6.08
N ALA A 705 21.11 -3.88 5.59
CA ALA A 705 20.45 -2.86 6.40
C ALA A 705 19.05 -3.32 6.86
N ILE A 706 18.28 -3.92 5.95
CA ILE A 706 16.94 -4.48 6.24
C ILE A 706 17.03 -5.67 7.22
N LEU A 707 18.03 -6.54 7.07
CA LEU A 707 18.29 -7.59 8.06
C LEU A 707 18.59 -7.01 9.45
N ALA A 708 19.40 -5.95 9.51
CA ALA A 708 19.72 -5.28 10.77
C ALA A 708 18.50 -4.59 11.40
N TYR A 709 17.59 -4.04 10.59
CA TYR A 709 16.30 -3.52 11.03
C TYR A 709 15.45 -4.62 11.70
N TYR A 710 15.24 -5.75 11.01
CA TYR A 710 14.46 -6.86 11.56
C TYR A 710 15.09 -7.49 12.81
N ASP A 711 16.41 -7.63 12.84
CA ASP A 711 17.14 -8.15 14.01
C ASP A 711 17.08 -7.17 15.21
N ALA A 712 17.07 -5.85 14.97
CA ALA A 712 16.88 -4.83 16.02
C ALA A 712 15.47 -4.85 16.61
N LEU A 713 14.44 -5.11 15.79
CA LEU A 713 13.06 -5.35 16.25
C LEU A 713 12.88 -6.72 16.95
N GLY A 714 13.82 -7.65 16.77
CA GLY A 714 13.63 -9.07 17.14
C GLY A 714 12.54 -9.77 16.31
N PHE A 715 12.22 -9.23 15.14
CA PHE A 715 11.11 -9.64 14.29
C PHE A 715 11.37 -10.98 13.58
N TYR A 716 10.30 -11.73 13.34
CA TYR A 716 10.32 -12.94 12.53
C TYR A 716 8.93 -13.24 11.96
N ASP A 717 8.87 -13.64 10.70
CA ASP A 717 7.62 -13.98 9.99
C ASP A 717 7.05 -15.33 10.45
N TRP A 718 7.91 -16.32 10.69
CA TRP A 718 7.55 -17.60 11.27
C TRP A 718 8.72 -18.28 11.97
N GLU A 719 8.40 -19.19 12.90
CA GLU A 719 9.36 -20.14 13.42
C GLU A 719 9.31 -21.41 12.56
N GLN A 720 10.43 -21.76 11.92
CA GLN A 720 10.48 -22.89 10.99
C GLN A 720 10.45 -24.22 11.78
N PRO A 721 9.49 -25.12 11.48
CA PRO A 721 9.39 -26.42 12.13
C PRO A 721 10.68 -27.24 12.00
N GLY A 722 10.95 -28.07 13.01
CA GLY A 722 12.12 -28.97 13.04
C GLY A 722 13.44 -28.28 13.40
N THR A 723 13.70 -27.07 12.90
CA THR A 723 14.90 -26.30 13.27
C THR A 723 14.70 -25.39 14.48
N GLY A 724 13.48 -24.87 14.68
CA GLY A 724 13.20 -23.82 15.66
C GLY A 724 13.84 -22.48 15.27
N THR A 725 14.21 -22.30 13.99
CA THR A 725 14.79 -21.04 13.53
C THR A 725 13.68 -20.00 13.37
N LYS A 726 13.86 -18.83 13.95
CA LYS A 726 13.03 -17.65 13.69
C LYS A 726 13.42 -17.05 12.34
N MET A 727 12.60 -17.24 11.32
CA MET A 727 12.91 -16.89 9.93
C MET A 727 12.41 -15.50 9.55
N LEU A 728 12.95 -14.98 8.46
CA LEU A 728 12.40 -13.87 7.70
C LEU A 728 11.96 -14.39 6.33
N LYS A 729 10.94 -13.77 5.75
CA LYS A 729 10.59 -13.93 4.34
C LYS A 729 10.83 -12.60 3.64
N ALA A 730 11.61 -12.59 2.55
CA ALA A 730 11.65 -11.43 1.66
C ALA A 730 10.57 -11.54 0.56
N GLN A 731 9.95 -10.42 0.20
CA GLN A 731 8.93 -10.28 -0.84
C GLN A 731 9.41 -9.30 -1.93
N HIS A 732 9.44 -9.73 -3.19
CA HIS A 732 9.57 -8.89 -4.40
C HIS A 732 10.30 -7.52 -4.24
N PRO A 733 11.60 -7.52 -3.86
CA PRO A 733 12.36 -6.31 -3.53
C PRO A 733 12.90 -5.61 -4.79
N GLU A 734 12.01 -5.31 -5.75
CA GLU A 734 12.41 -4.72 -7.03
C GLU A 734 12.92 -3.29 -6.86
N LEU A 735 12.27 -2.44 -6.05
CA LEU A 735 12.69 -1.05 -5.86
C LEU A 735 14.10 -0.99 -5.23
N GLU A 736 14.33 -1.79 -4.21
CA GLU A 736 15.58 -1.88 -3.45
C GLU A 736 16.71 -2.40 -4.35
N THR A 737 16.44 -3.49 -5.08
CA THR A 737 17.39 -4.08 -6.02
C THR A 737 17.73 -3.11 -7.15
N TRP A 738 16.71 -2.46 -7.72
CA TRP A 738 16.85 -1.47 -8.78
C TRP A 738 17.57 -0.21 -8.33
N ALA A 739 17.31 0.30 -7.12
CA ALA A 739 17.84 1.57 -6.60
C ALA A 739 19.37 1.66 -6.60
N TYR A 740 20.04 0.51 -6.48
CA TYR A 740 21.49 0.33 -6.56
C TYR A 740 21.98 -0.27 -7.88
N GLY A 741 21.06 -0.60 -8.78
CA GLY A 741 21.35 -1.06 -10.15
C GLY A 741 21.90 0.08 -11.02
N LYS A 742 22.65 -0.30 -12.07
CA LYS A 742 23.32 0.66 -12.96
C LYS A 742 22.35 1.60 -13.71
N HIS A 743 21.08 1.21 -13.83
CA HIS A 743 20.06 1.98 -14.53
C HIS A 743 19.41 3.06 -13.66
N ALA A 744 19.32 2.91 -12.33
CA ALA A 744 18.61 3.87 -11.46
C ALA A 744 19.20 5.29 -11.48
N ALA A 745 20.50 5.42 -11.75
CA ALA A 745 21.16 6.70 -11.93
C ALA A 745 20.62 7.52 -13.13
N MET A 746 20.02 6.87 -14.14
CA MET A 746 19.64 7.49 -15.41
C MET A 746 18.15 7.32 -15.72
N LEU A 747 17.65 6.10 -15.63
CA LEU A 747 16.28 5.70 -15.98
C LEU A 747 15.38 5.71 -14.73
N SER A 748 14.08 5.52 -14.94
CA SER A 748 13.04 5.18 -13.96
C SER A 748 12.51 3.76 -14.22
N CYS A 749 11.54 3.28 -13.44
CA CYS A 749 10.81 2.04 -13.75
C CYS A 749 9.97 2.22 -15.03
N ALA A 750 9.21 3.31 -15.13
CA ALA A 750 8.40 3.67 -16.30
C ALA A 750 9.24 3.77 -17.59
N ASP A 751 10.48 4.26 -17.52
CA ASP A 751 11.40 4.33 -18.67
C ASP A 751 11.64 2.98 -19.38
N CYS A 752 11.52 1.88 -18.63
CA CYS A 752 11.77 0.52 -19.10
C CYS A 752 10.48 -0.29 -19.30
N HIS A 753 9.41 -0.01 -18.57
CA HIS A 753 8.17 -0.80 -18.61
C HIS A 753 6.96 -0.10 -19.23
N MET A 754 7.02 1.22 -19.47
CA MET A 754 5.89 2.02 -20.00
C MET A 754 6.37 2.87 -21.20
N PRO A 755 6.42 2.29 -22.42
CA PRO A 755 6.95 2.98 -23.60
C PRO A 755 6.15 4.23 -23.93
N VAL A 756 6.82 5.24 -24.49
CA VAL A 756 6.13 6.42 -25.04
C VAL A 756 5.64 6.07 -26.43
N GLU A 757 4.33 5.90 -26.57
CA GLU A 757 3.63 5.63 -27.82
C GLU A 757 2.95 6.90 -28.36
N THR A 758 2.43 6.84 -29.59
CA THR A 758 1.78 7.98 -30.25
C THR A 758 0.42 7.58 -30.81
N THR A 759 -0.63 8.34 -30.49
CA THR A 759 -2.01 8.10 -30.97
C THR A 759 -2.18 8.47 -32.44
N GLU A 760 -3.30 8.09 -33.06
CA GLU A 760 -3.60 8.47 -34.46
C GLU A 760 -3.69 9.99 -34.67
N SER A 761 -4.03 10.77 -33.63
CA SER A 761 -4.03 12.24 -33.69
C SER A 761 -2.63 12.86 -33.58
N GLY A 762 -1.61 12.06 -33.29
CA GLY A 762 -0.22 12.52 -33.10
C GLY A 762 0.11 12.94 -31.67
N ALA A 763 -0.77 12.68 -30.70
CA ALA A 763 -0.49 12.92 -29.28
C ALA A 763 0.37 11.80 -28.69
N GLN A 764 1.33 12.13 -27.80
CA GLN A 764 2.18 11.14 -27.14
C GLN A 764 1.62 10.76 -25.76
N TYR A 765 1.78 9.50 -25.37
CA TYR A 765 1.35 8.97 -24.07
C TYR A 765 2.25 7.81 -23.64
N HIS A 766 2.26 7.48 -22.35
CA HIS A 766 2.88 6.25 -21.86
C HIS A 766 1.91 5.08 -22.03
N ASP A 767 2.32 4.02 -22.74
CA ASP A 767 1.59 2.76 -22.82
C ASP A 767 1.54 2.12 -21.42
N HIS A 768 0.33 1.83 -20.94
CA HIS A 768 0.08 1.19 -19.64
C HIS A 768 -0.10 -0.34 -19.76
N HIS A 769 0.41 -0.94 -20.84
CA HIS A 769 0.64 -2.38 -20.93
C HIS A 769 2.06 -2.69 -20.43
N LEU A 770 2.17 -3.00 -19.14
CA LEU A 770 3.42 -3.31 -18.45
C LEU A 770 3.87 -4.73 -18.81
N VAL A 771 4.61 -4.83 -19.90
CA VAL A 771 5.22 -6.07 -20.36
C VAL A 771 6.70 -6.19 -19.97
N SER A 772 7.27 -7.38 -20.19
CA SER A 772 8.71 -7.55 -20.23
C SER A 772 9.32 -6.58 -21.26
N PRO A 773 10.36 -5.79 -20.91
CA PRO A 773 10.99 -4.86 -21.86
C PRO A 773 11.65 -5.55 -23.06
N LEU A 774 11.81 -6.88 -23.01
CA LEU A 774 12.31 -7.70 -24.11
C LEU A 774 11.23 -8.10 -25.13
N GLU A 775 9.95 -7.91 -24.79
CA GLU A 775 8.79 -8.33 -25.60
C GLU A 775 8.11 -7.14 -26.30
N ASN A 776 8.55 -5.92 -26.01
CA ASN A 776 8.07 -4.68 -26.64
C ASN A 776 9.13 -4.10 -27.58
N GLU A 777 8.80 -3.95 -28.86
CA GLU A 777 9.74 -3.46 -29.88
C GLU A 777 10.20 -2.00 -29.63
N THR A 778 9.31 -1.13 -29.14
CA THR A 778 9.62 0.28 -28.83
C THR A 778 10.62 0.39 -27.68
N LEU A 779 10.40 -0.35 -26.59
CA LEU A 779 11.32 -0.42 -25.45
C LEU A 779 12.65 -1.05 -25.86
N LEU A 780 12.63 -2.17 -26.59
CA LEU A 780 13.85 -2.86 -27.01
C LEU A 780 14.70 -2.01 -27.98
N ALA A 781 14.08 -1.17 -28.80
CA ALA A 781 14.77 -0.15 -29.61
C ALA A 781 15.41 0.96 -28.76
N LYS A 782 14.74 1.42 -27.69
CA LYS A 782 15.32 2.35 -26.70
C LYS A 782 16.56 1.72 -26.03
N CYS A 783 16.47 0.46 -25.58
CA CYS A 783 17.60 -0.27 -25.01
C CYS A 783 18.76 -0.44 -26.00
N ALA A 784 18.46 -0.76 -27.26
CA ALA A 784 19.45 -0.92 -28.33
C ALA A 784 20.32 0.34 -28.58
N SER A 785 19.82 1.54 -28.25
CA SER A 785 20.59 2.78 -28.34
C SER A 785 21.85 2.79 -27.47
N CYS A 786 21.81 2.10 -26.33
CA CYS A 786 22.91 1.99 -25.36
C CYS A 786 23.63 0.64 -25.42
N HIS A 787 22.89 -0.45 -25.73
CA HIS A 787 23.39 -1.82 -25.76
C HIS A 787 23.77 -2.34 -27.17
N GLY A 788 23.59 -1.52 -28.21
CA GLY A 788 24.10 -1.71 -29.56
C GLY A 788 23.14 -2.38 -30.55
N SER A 789 22.32 -3.35 -30.10
CA SER A 789 21.21 -3.90 -30.89
C SER A 789 20.14 -4.54 -29.99
N ALA A 790 18.95 -4.75 -30.54
CA ALA A 790 17.87 -5.49 -29.91
C ALA A 790 18.33 -6.91 -29.52
N ASP A 791 18.81 -7.69 -30.49
CA ASP A 791 19.32 -9.05 -30.28
C ASP A 791 20.41 -9.12 -29.19
N ASN A 792 21.36 -8.17 -29.19
CA ASN A 792 22.42 -8.11 -28.17
C ASN A 792 21.85 -7.81 -26.78
N THR A 793 20.82 -6.97 -26.69
CA THR A 793 20.14 -6.63 -25.43
C THR A 793 19.42 -7.88 -24.88
N THR A 794 18.60 -8.52 -25.70
CA THR A 794 17.86 -9.73 -25.31
C THR A 794 18.81 -10.86 -24.92
N ALA A 795 19.90 -11.08 -25.67
CA ALA A 795 20.90 -12.09 -25.34
C ALA A 795 21.69 -11.76 -24.06
N LEU A 796 21.95 -10.47 -23.79
CA LEU A 796 22.60 -10.03 -22.55
C LEU A 796 21.71 -10.26 -21.33
N VAL A 797 20.43 -9.88 -21.41
CA VAL A 797 19.48 -10.03 -20.29
C VAL A 797 19.21 -11.51 -20.03
N LYS A 798 18.83 -12.29 -21.04
CA LYS A 798 18.62 -13.74 -20.85
C LYS A 798 19.88 -14.45 -20.34
N GLY A 799 21.06 -14.07 -20.83
CA GLY A 799 22.34 -14.59 -20.33
C GLY A 799 22.77 -14.09 -18.95
N ILE A 800 22.05 -13.15 -18.33
CA ILE A 800 22.14 -12.82 -16.91
C ILE A 800 21.19 -13.75 -16.15
N GLN A 801 19.91 -13.73 -16.51
CA GLN A 801 18.83 -14.51 -15.89
C GLN A 801 19.21 -16.00 -15.80
N GLU A 802 19.57 -16.63 -16.92
CA GLU A 802 20.03 -18.03 -16.99
C GLU A 802 21.14 -18.38 -15.97
N LYS A 803 22.00 -17.43 -15.61
CA LYS A 803 23.09 -17.65 -14.64
C LYS A 803 22.70 -17.32 -13.21
N VAL A 804 21.73 -16.43 -13.00
CA VAL A 804 21.17 -16.09 -11.68
C VAL A 804 20.27 -17.25 -11.25
N THR A 805 19.30 -17.67 -12.07
CA THR A 805 18.44 -18.83 -11.80
C THR A 805 19.25 -20.12 -11.58
N ALA A 806 20.29 -20.37 -12.38
CA ALA A 806 21.17 -21.54 -12.17
C ALA A 806 21.96 -21.48 -10.84
N ARG A 807 22.25 -20.28 -10.34
CA ARG A 807 22.92 -20.06 -9.05
C ARG A 807 21.92 -20.16 -7.89
N GLU A 808 20.70 -19.65 -8.06
CA GLU A 808 19.59 -19.82 -7.14
C GLU A 808 19.27 -21.30 -6.90
N THR A 809 19.11 -22.10 -7.97
CA THR A 809 18.91 -23.54 -7.81
C THR A 809 20.07 -24.20 -7.05
N ASP A 810 21.32 -23.81 -7.27
CA ASP A 810 22.48 -24.37 -6.56
C ASP A 810 22.50 -23.98 -5.07
N VAL A 811 22.23 -22.71 -4.74
CA VAL A 811 22.21 -22.20 -3.35
C VAL A 811 20.98 -22.70 -2.59
N GLY A 812 19.80 -22.66 -3.19
CA GLY A 812 18.54 -23.12 -2.59
C GLY A 812 18.55 -24.61 -2.24
N ASN A 813 19.18 -25.45 -3.08
CA ASN A 813 19.42 -26.85 -2.73
C ASN A 813 20.36 -26.99 -1.51
N LYS A 814 21.46 -26.22 -1.43
CA LYS A 814 22.38 -26.24 -0.28
C LYS A 814 21.73 -25.72 1.00
N LEU A 815 20.83 -24.75 0.89
CA LEU A 815 20.04 -24.21 2.01
C LEU A 815 19.05 -25.25 2.53
N SER A 816 18.35 -25.94 1.63
CA SER A 816 17.48 -27.08 1.95
C SER A 816 18.25 -28.22 2.65
N GLU A 817 19.46 -28.55 2.19
CA GLU A 817 20.32 -29.51 2.89
C GLU A 817 20.73 -29.03 4.29
N LEU A 818 21.10 -27.76 4.46
CA LEU A 818 21.42 -27.19 5.78
C LEU A 818 20.23 -27.29 6.74
N LYS A 819 19.03 -26.95 6.26
CA LYS A 819 17.79 -27.04 7.04
C LYS A 819 17.51 -28.47 7.51
N ASP A 820 17.75 -29.47 6.66
CA ASP A 820 17.64 -30.88 7.02
C ASP A 820 18.72 -31.31 8.04
N GLU A 821 19.97 -30.88 7.87
CA GLU A 821 21.08 -31.15 8.81
C GLU A 821 20.84 -30.51 10.18
N LEU A 822 20.36 -29.27 10.23
CA LEU A 822 19.98 -28.57 11.47
C LEU A 822 18.79 -29.26 12.15
N THR A 823 17.75 -29.62 11.40
CA THR A 823 16.60 -30.39 11.93
C THR A 823 17.05 -31.70 12.57
N ALA A 824 18.01 -32.40 11.94
CA ALA A 824 18.57 -33.63 12.49
C ALA A 824 19.39 -33.39 13.77
N ALA A 825 20.15 -32.30 13.85
CA ALA A 825 20.92 -31.93 15.04
C ALA A 825 20.03 -31.56 16.23
N VAL A 826 18.99 -30.74 16.01
CA VAL A 826 17.95 -30.42 17.01
C VAL A 826 17.26 -31.70 17.49
N THR A 827 16.82 -32.56 16.57
CA THR A 827 16.14 -33.83 16.90
C THR A 827 17.04 -34.80 17.68
N ALA A 828 18.36 -34.78 17.41
CA ALA A 828 19.32 -35.63 18.11
C ALA A 828 19.61 -35.16 19.55
N GLY A 829 19.35 -33.89 19.88
CA GLY A 829 19.69 -33.30 21.18
C GLY A 829 21.19 -33.34 21.50
N ALA A 830 22.03 -33.33 20.46
CA ALA A 830 23.49 -33.54 20.56
C ALA A 830 24.29 -32.23 20.68
N MET A 831 23.61 -31.08 20.59
CA MET A 831 24.16 -29.73 20.70
C MET A 831 23.47 -29.00 21.85
N SER A 832 24.18 -28.08 22.50
CA SER A 832 23.57 -27.13 23.43
C SER A 832 22.73 -26.09 22.69
N GLU A 833 21.78 -25.45 23.36
CA GLU A 833 20.97 -24.38 22.73
C GLU A 833 21.84 -23.19 22.28
N GLU A 834 22.94 -22.87 22.97
CA GLU A 834 23.89 -21.82 22.52
C GLU A 834 24.56 -22.18 21.17
N GLU A 835 24.95 -23.44 21.00
CA GLU A 835 25.49 -23.94 19.73
C GLU A 835 24.41 -24.01 18.64
N LEU A 836 23.18 -24.39 18.99
CA LEU A 836 22.05 -24.41 18.05
C LEU A 836 21.65 -23.01 17.63
N ASP A 837 21.62 -22.03 18.53
CA ASP A 837 21.28 -20.63 18.25
C ASP A 837 22.31 -19.98 17.31
N ALA A 838 23.60 -20.31 17.45
CA ALA A 838 24.62 -19.91 16.50
C ALA A 838 24.35 -20.45 15.08
N VAL A 839 23.91 -21.70 14.94
CA VAL A 839 23.54 -22.29 13.64
C VAL A 839 22.22 -21.72 13.12
N ARG A 840 21.21 -21.55 13.98
CA ARG A 840 19.91 -20.92 13.66
C ARG A 840 20.11 -19.50 13.11
N LYS A 841 20.99 -18.70 13.73
CA LYS A 841 21.34 -17.35 13.24
C LYS A 841 21.91 -17.40 11.82
N LEU A 842 22.89 -18.27 11.56
CA LEU A 842 23.48 -18.41 10.22
C LEU A 842 22.49 -18.98 9.20
N HIS A 843 21.56 -19.84 9.62
CA HIS A 843 20.48 -20.36 8.77
C HIS A 843 19.45 -19.28 8.41
N ARG A 844 19.03 -18.44 9.37
CA ARG A 844 18.19 -17.24 9.15
C ARG A 844 18.86 -16.29 8.16
N GLU A 845 20.13 -15.94 8.40
CA GLU A 845 20.91 -15.08 7.50
C GLU A 845 21.04 -15.69 6.09
N ALA A 846 21.38 -16.97 6.00
CA ALA A 846 21.52 -17.67 4.72
C ALA A 846 20.22 -17.61 3.90
N GLN A 847 19.08 -17.85 4.52
CA GLN A 847 17.80 -17.79 3.83
C GLN A 847 17.40 -16.36 3.48
N TRP A 848 17.65 -15.38 4.36
CA TRP A 848 17.38 -13.96 4.07
C TRP A 848 18.08 -13.49 2.78
N PHE A 849 19.39 -13.72 2.66
CA PHE A 849 20.12 -13.35 1.44
C PHE A 849 19.76 -14.21 0.22
N PHE A 850 19.30 -15.45 0.42
CA PHE A 850 18.77 -16.26 -0.69
C PHE A 850 17.45 -15.68 -1.21
N ASP A 851 16.48 -15.49 -0.31
CA ASP A 851 15.15 -14.97 -0.61
C ASP A 851 15.24 -13.60 -1.31
N PHE A 852 16.03 -12.66 -0.77
CA PHE A 852 16.17 -11.31 -1.33
C PHE A 852 16.64 -11.29 -2.79
N CYS A 853 17.31 -12.35 -3.26
CA CYS A 853 17.58 -12.56 -4.68
C CYS A 853 16.43 -13.29 -5.38
N TYR A 854 16.04 -14.47 -4.87
CA TYR A 854 15.10 -15.38 -5.53
C TYR A 854 13.72 -14.77 -5.79
N VAL A 855 13.24 -13.90 -4.89
CA VAL A 855 11.91 -13.30 -5.01
C VAL A 855 11.86 -12.04 -5.90
N GLU A 856 13.01 -11.58 -6.43
CA GLU A 856 13.11 -10.43 -7.32
C GLU A 856 12.77 -10.84 -8.77
N ASN A 857 11.65 -10.34 -9.29
CA ASN A 857 11.02 -10.88 -10.49
C ASN A 857 11.83 -10.69 -11.79
N SER A 858 12.88 -9.86 -11.81
CA SER A 858 13.74 -9.70 -12.99
C SER A 858 14.87 -10.74 -13.12
N GLU A 859 15.02 -11.64 -12.14
CA GLU A 859 16.10 -12.63 -12.06
C GLU A 859 17.49 -11.95 -12.19
N GLY A 860 17.66 -10.82 -11.50
CA GLY A 860 18.89 -10.03 -11.50
C GLY A 860 19.12 -9.18 -12.76
N ALA A 861 18.15 -9.02 -13.66
CA ALA A 861 18.26 -8.08 -14.78
C ALA A 861 18.34 -6.61 -14.28
N HIS A 862 17.65 -6.27 -13.20
CA HIS A 862 17.74 -4.97 -12.52
C HIS A 862 19.14 -4.74 -11.90
N ASN A 863 19.67 -5.72 -11.16
CA ASN A 863 20.98 -5.59 -10.50
C ASN A 863 21.70 -6.94 -10.26
N SER A 864 22.22 -7.53 -11.33
CA SER A 864 22.99 -8.79 -11.28
C SER A 864 24.18 -8.79 -10.33
N ALA A 865 24.77 -7.62 -10.04
CA ALA A 865 25.87 -7.53 -9.07
C ALA A 865 25.38 -7.77 -7.63
N LEU A 866 24.20 -7.24 -7.27
CA LEU A 866 23.56 -7.51 -5.99
C LEU A 866 23.06 -8.95 -5.91
N ALA A 867 22.41 -9.46 -6.97
CA ALA A 867 21.97 -10.86 -7.05
C ALA A 867 23.10 -11.86 -6.73
N TYR A 868 24.27 -11.71 -7.36
CA TYR A 868 25.43 -12.54 -7.03
C TYR A 868 25.94 -12.32 -5.61
N ASN A 869 25.99 -11.07 -5.11
CA ASN A 869 26.43 -10.79 -3.73
C ASN A 869 25.52 -11.46 -2.69
N CYS A 870 24.21 -11.42 -2.90
CA CYS A 870 23.20 -12.10 -2.09
C CYS A 870 23.42 -13.62 -2.10
N LEU A 871 23.52 -14.24 -3.27
CA LEU A 871 23.69 -15.69 -3.41
C LEU A 871 25.04 -16.20 -2.87
N ASP A 872 26.12 -15.45 -3.06
CA ASP A 872 27.45 -15.77 -2.53
C ASP A 872 27.51 -15.57 -1.00
N THR A 873 26.82 -14.56 -0.47
CA THR A 873 26.67 -14.36 0.98
C THR A 873 25.87 -15.49 1.60
N SER A 874 24.74 -15.86 0.99
CA SER A 874 23.93 -17.01 1.40
C SER A 874 24.75 -18.31 1.44
N GLU A 875 25.49 -18.65 0.38
CA GLU A 875 26.36 -19.82 0.39
C GLU A 875 27.47 -19.73 1.45
N SER A 876 28.05 -18.55 1.69
CA SER A 876 29.04 -18.37 2.76
C SER A 876 28.45 -18.71 4.13
N LYS A 877 27.22 -18.24 4.42
CA LYS A 877 26.50 -18.52 5.66
C LYS A 877 26.10 -20.00 5.78
N ILE A 878 25.71 -20.63 4.68
CA ILE A 878 25.43 -22.07 4.64
C ILE A 878 26.68 -22.88 5.01
N ASN A 879 27.83 -22.55 4.43
CA ASN A 879 29.09 -23.24 4.70
C ASN A 879 29.57 -23.04 6.14
N GLU A 880 29.38 -21.85 6.71
CA GLU A 880 29.67 -21.56 8.12
C GLU A 880 28.79 -22.40 9.05
N ALA A 881 27.47 -22.42 8.79
CA ALA A 881 26.48 -23.19 9.55
C ALA A 881 26.76 -24.71 9.52
N LYS A 882 26.99 -25.28 8.32
CA LYS A 882 27.39 -26.68 8.16
C LYS A 882 28.74 -26.98 8.83
N GLY A 883 29.65 -26.01 8.88
CA GLY A 883 30.92 -26.09 9.60
C GLY A 883 30.75 -26.27 11.12
N LEU A 884 29.81 -25.55 11.73
CA LEU A 884 29.45 -25.68 13.14
C LEU A 884 28.79 -27.04 13.43
N LEU A 885 27.78 -27.42 12.63
CA LEU A 885 27.09 -28.73 12.74
C LEU A 885 28.10 -29.90 12.66
N ALA A 886 29.03 -29.86 11.71
CA ALA A 886 30.07 -30.88 11.55
C ALA A 886 31.16 -30.87 12.65
N SER A 887 31.20 -29.82 13.48
CA SER A 887 32.16 -29.68 14.59
C SER A 887 31.60 -30.19 15.91
N ALA A 888 30.32 -29.92 16.21
CA ALA A 888 29.67 -30.42 17.42
C ALA A 888 29.61 -31.95 17.50
N GLY A 889 29.53 -32.64 16.36
CA GLY A 889 29.64 -34.11 16.28
C GLY A 889 31.00 -34.71 16.68
N LYS A 890 31.98 -33.90 17.12
CA LYS A 890 33.34 -34.34 17.49
C LYS A 890 33.70 -34.08 18.97
N SER A 891 32.85 -33.41 19.73
CA SER A 891 33.09 -33.00 21.12
C SER A 891 32.49 -33.95 22.17
N ASP A 892 32.71 -35.27 22.05
CA ASP A 892 32.96 -36.22 23.18
C ASP A 892 33.00 -37.70 22.74
N VAL A 893 34.09 -38.14 22.08
CA VAL A 893 34.44 -39.58 22.06
C VAL A 893 35.95 -39.79 22.17
N THR A 894 36.44 -40.10 23.36
CA THR A 894 37.78 -40.68 23.53
C THR A 894 37.79 -42.15 23.09
N GLY A 895 38.03 -42.42 21.80
CA GLY A 895 38.10 -43.77 21.23
C GLY A 895 39.00 -43.84 19.98
N SER A 896 39.98 -44.75 19.96
CA SER A 896 41.11 -44.70 19.03
C SER A 896 40.93 -45.48 17.70
N ALA A 897 40.88 -44.74 16.58
CA ALA A 897 41.57 -44.97 15.27
C ALA A 897 41.24 -46.26 14.45
N PRO A 898 41.60 -46.36 13.13
CA PRO A 898 42.36 -45.43 12.28
C PRO A 898 41.71 -45.05 10.92
N ALA A 899 42.46 -44.33 10.09
CA ALA A 899 42.02 -43.66 8.86
C ALA A 899 41.98 -44.52 7.58
N ALA A 900 41.23 -44.02 6.58
CA ALA A 900 41.47 -44.19 5.15
C ALA A 900 41.00 -42.92 4.40
N ALA A 901 41.59 -42.62 3.24
CA ALA A 901 41.24 -41.48 2.39
C ALA A 901 40.82 -41.97 0.99
N GLU A 902 40.02 -41.14 0.31
CA GLU A 902 39.67 -41.14 -1.12
C GLU A 902 39.01 -42.39 -1.73
N GLU A 903 37.72 -42.25 -2.06
CA GLU A 903 37.22 -42.44 -3.42
C GLU A 903 35.97 -41.55 -3.60
N GLU A 904 35.83 -40.81 -4.70
CA GLU A 904 34.60 -40.06 -5.01
C GLU A 904 33.47 -41.05 -5.29
N THR A 905 32.52 -41.19 -4.37
CA THR A 905 31.26 -41.89 -4.68
C THR A 905 30.37 -40.98 -5.54
N PRO A 906 29.65 -41.53 -6.54
CA PRO A 906 28.66 -40.75 -7.27
C PRO A 906 27.68 -40.13 -6.28
N LYS A 907 27.43 -38.83 -6.40
CA LYS A 907 26.55 -38.08 -5.49
C LYS A 907 25.22 -38.83 -5.39
N LYS A 908 24.87 -39.27 -4.18
CA LYS A 908 23.55 -39.82 -3.91
C LYS A 908 22.54 -38.70 -4.21
N PRO A 909 21.52 -38.91 -5.06
CA PRO A 909 20.59 -37.85 -5.41
C PRO A 909 19.87 -37.33 -4.15
N PRO A 910 19.49 -36.03 -4.12
CA PRO A 910 18.91 -35.42 -2.94
C PRO A 910 17.59 -36.09 -2.54
N LEU A 911 17.19 -35.88 -1.28
CA LEU A 911 16.04 -36.53 -0.65
C LEU A 911 14.73 -36.34 -1.44
N TYR A 912 14.62 -35.20 -2.12
CA TYR A 912 13.63 -34.87 -3.13
C TYR A 912 14.35 -34.30 -4.36
N ALA A 913 13.89 -34.66 -5.56
CA ALA A 913 14.39 -34.10 -6.80
C ALA A 913 13.30 -34.09 -7.86
N GLY A 914 13.06 -32.92 -8.46
CA GLY A 914 12.39 -32.79 -9.75
C GLY A 914 13.40 -32.98 -10.88
N TYR A 915 13.01 -33.74 -11.91
CA TYR A 915 13.83 -33.98 -13.09
C TYR A 915 13.03 -33.62 -14.33
N ARG A 916 13.54 -32.67 -15.12
CA ARG A 916 13.01 -32.32 -16.43
C ARG A 916 13.91 -32.88 -17.54
N ALA A 917 13.31 -33.44 -18.58
CA ALA A 917 13.99 -33.79 -19.82
C ALA A 917 13.07 -33.46 -21.02
N GLU A 918 13.66 -32.85 -22.04
CA GLU A 918 12.95 -32.42 -23.24
C GLU A 918 13.49 -33.16 -24.46
N LYS A 919 12.60 -33.64 -25.34
CA LYS A 919 12.94 -34.41 -26.54
C LYS A 919 12.07 -33.96 -27.70
N GLU A 920 12.71 -33.41 -28.72
CA GLU A 920 12.04 -33.01 -29.96
C GLU A 920 11.87 -34.18 -30.91
N ASN A 921 10.73 -34.22 -31.60
CA ASN A 921 10.49 -35.06 -32.75
C ASN A 921 9.89 -34.24 -33.91
N ALA A 922 9.57 -34.88 -35.03
CA ALA A 922 9.10 -34.22 -36.25
C ALA A 922 7.68 -33.59 -36.15
N PHE A 923 7.01 -33.69 -35.00
CA PHE A 923 5.63 -33.23 -34.78
C PHE A 923 5.48 -32.33 -33.55
N SER A 924 6.16 -32.67 -32.45
CA SER A 924 6.17 -31.88 -31.23
C SER A 924 7.48 -31.97 -30.45
N LYS A 925 7.77 -30.92 -29.68
CA LYS A 925 8.69 -30.93 -28.55
C LYS A 925 7.96 -31.57 -27.37
N VAL A 926 8.49 -32.67 -26.85
CA VAL A 926 7.91 -33.39 -25.70
C VAL A 926 8.73 -33.08 -24.46
N THR A 927 8.07 -32.65 -23.39
CA THR A 927 8.70 -32.37 -22.10
C THR A 927 8.16 -33.34 -21.07
N VAL A 928 9.05 -34.08 -20.43
CA VAL A 928 8.72 -34.98 -19.31
C VAL A 928 9.32 -34.37 -18.05
N ILE A 929 8.48 -34.24 -17.03
CA ILE A 929 8.86 -33.85 -15.67
C ILE A 929 8.56 -35.06 -14.78
N ALA A 930 9.48 -35.47 -13.93
CA ALA A 930 9.21 -36.49 -12.93
C ALA A 930 9.83 -36.14 -11.59
N TYR A 931 9.13 -36.49 -10.53
CA TYR A 931 9.54 -36.22 -9.16
C TYR A 931 9.94 -37.53 -8.49
N ALA A 932 11.07 -37.53 -7.77
CA ALA A 932 11.48 -38.67 -6.96
C ALA A 932 11.77 -38.28 -5.52
N LYS A 933 11.36 -39.15 -4.60
CA LYS A 933 11.68 -39.11 -3.16
C LYS A 933 12.48 -40.35 -2.81
N ASN A 934 13.65 -40.19 -2.18
CA ASN A 934 14.57 -41.31 -1.88
C ASN A 934 14.89 -42.22 -3.10
N GLY A 935 15.00 -41.65 -4.30
CA GLY A 935 15.24 -42.42 -5.54
C GLY A 935 14.04 -43.23 -6.04
N THR A 936 12.84 -43.05 -5.46
CA THR A 936 11.59 -43.67 -5.91
C THR A 936 10.70 -42.59 -6.55
N LEU A 937 10.16 -42.85 -7.74
CA LEU A 937 9.22 -41.93 -8.38
C LEU A 937 7.97 -41.73 -7.52
N THR A 938 7.57 -40.46 -7.37
CA THR A 938 6.36 -40.04 -6.65
C THR A 938 5.32 -39.42 -7.56
N ASP A 939 5.75 -38.78 -8.65
CA ASP A 939 4.85 -38.24 -9.68
C ASP A 939 5.56 -38.12 -11.05
N VAL A 940 4.80 -38.09 -12.13
CA VAL A 940 5.26 -37.94 -13.53
C VAL A 940 4.25 -37.08 -14.30
N LYS A 941 4.72 -36.06 -14.99
CA LYS A 941 3.93 -35.13 -15.82
C LYS A 941 4.53 -35.10 -17.23
N ILE A 942 3.70 -35.28 -18.24
CA ILE A 942 4.10 -35.22 -19.65
C ILE A 942 3.38 -34.02 -20.26
N THR A 943 4.10 -33.19 -21.00
CA THR A 943 3.57 -32.09 -21.82
C THR A 943 4.16 -32.14 -23.22
N SER A 944 3.53 -31.46 -24.18
CA SER A 944 4.05 -31.36 -25.53
C SER A 944 3.57 -30.11 -26.26
N GLU A 945 4.46 -29.56 -27.08
CA GLU A 945 4.25 -28.34 -27.86
C GLU A 945 4.52 -28.66 -29.34
N GLY A 946 3.60 -28.29 -30.22
CA GLY A 946 3.72 -28.49 -31.66
C GLY A 946 2.84 -27.51 -32.43
N GLU A 947 3.05 -27.41 -33.75
CA GLU A 947 2.21 -26.55 -34.59
C GLU A 947 0.72 -26.94 -34.44
N GLU A 948 -0.16 -25.93 -34.50
CA GLU A 948 -1.59 -26.08 -34.22
C GLU A 948 -2.24 -27.21 -35.07
N GLY A 949 -2.83 -28.19 -34.38
CA GLY A 949 -3.43 -29.38 -35.01
C GLY A 949 -2.44 -30.46 -35.48
N LYS A 950 -1.14 -30.35 -35.18
CA LYS A 950 -0.12 -31.38 -35.48
C LYS A 950 0.41 -32.13 -34.27
N ASP A 951 0.23 -31.64 -33.04
CA ASP A 951 0.53 -32.46 -31.86
C ASP A 951 -0.46 -33.62 -31.78
N LEU A 952 0.07 -34.84 -31.67
CA LEU A 952 -0.69 -36.09 -31.65
C LEU A 952 -0.85 -36.64 -30.23
N LEU A 953 -0.23 -36.00 -29.24
CA LEU A 953 -0.46 -36.24 -27.82
C LEU A 953 -1.67 -35.41 -27.38
N THR A 954 -2.75 -36.09 -27.00
CA THR A 954 -3.87 -35.46 -26.28
C THR A 954 -3.63 -35.56 -24.77
N ASP A 955 -4.30 -34.72 -23.98
CA ASP A 955 -4.22 -34.77 -22.50
C ASP A 955 -4.46 -36.18 -21.97
N THR A 956 -5.50 -36.86 -22.46
CA THR A 956 -5.82 -38.24 -22.09
C THR A 956 -4.65 -39.22 -22.31
N ILE A 957 -3.87 -39.05 -23.39
CA ILE A 957 -2.73 -39.92 -23.70
C ILE A 957 -1.53 -39.58 -22.80
N ARG A 958 -1.32 -38.29 -22.51
CA ARG A 958 -0.30 -37.83 -21.57
C ARG A 958 -0.57 -38.37 -20.17
N ASP A 959 -1.82 -38.27 -19.69
CA ASP A 959 -2.25 -38.78 -18.38
C ASP A 959 -2.13 -40.31 -18.27
N GLU A 960 -2.57 -41.06 -19.30
CA GLU A 960 -2.46 -42.52 -19.34
C GLU A 960 -1.01 -42.99 -19.28
N TRP A 961 -0.10 -42.34 -20.03
CA TRP A 961 1.32 -42.69 -20.06
C TRP A 961 2.05 -42.26 -18.80
N ALA A 962 1.80 -41.05 -18.29
CA ALA A 962 2.32 -40.58 -17.01
C ALA A 962 2.01 -41.56 -15.88
N LYS A 963 0.74 -41.95 -15.76
CA LYS A 963 0.28 -42.92 -14.78
C LYS A 963 0.93 -44.30 -14.96
N ALA A 964 1.06 -44.80 -16.19
CA ALA A 964 1.69 -46.09 -16.45
C ALA A 964 3.20 -46.11 -16.12
N ILE A 965 3.91 -45.00 -16.36
CA ILE A 965 5.31 -44.83 -15.93
C ILE A 965 5.40 -44.82 -14.40
N LEU A 966 4.52 -44.06 -13.73
CA LEU A 966 4.50 -43.97 -12.26
C LEU A 966 4.18 -45.32 -11.60
N GLU A 967 3.18 -46.07 -12.11
CA GLU A 967 2.81 -47.39 -11.60
C GLU A 967 3.89 -48.47 -11.85
N SER A 968 4.67 -48.34 -12.92
CA SER A 968 5.70 -49.33 -13.30
C SER A 968 7.11 -49.01 -12.82
N GLY A 969 7.38 -47.75 -12.49
CA GLY A 969 8.73 -47.25 -12.16
C GLY A 969 9.72 -47.35 -13.32
N SER A 970 9.23 -47.37 -14.58
CA SER A 970 10.02 -47.79 -15.74
C SER A 970 9.62 -47.05 -17.03
N ALA A 971 10.64 -46.70 -17.83
CA ALA A 971 10.48 -46.20 -19.20
C ALA A 971 10.35 -47.34 -20.25
N ALA A 972 10.10 -48.58 -19.82
CA ALA A 972 10.01 -49.73 -20.71
C ALA A 972 8.91 -49.58 -21.77
N PRO A 973 9.05 -50.20 -22.97
CA PRO A 973 8.06 -50.11 -24.05
C PRO A 973 6.63 -50.49 -23.63
N ASP A 974 6.52 -51.32 -22.60
CA ASP A 974 5.30 -51.86 -22.00
C ASP A 974 4.44 -50.75 -21.33
N ALA A 975 5.06 -49.67 -20.83
CA ALA A 975 4.38 -48.57 -20.13
C ALA A 975 3.90 -47.45 -21.07
N VAL A 976 4.52 -47.30 -22.25
CA VAL A 976 4.25 -46.22 -23.21
C VAL A 976 3.94 -46.85 -24.57
N THR A 977 2.65 -47.12 -24.83
CA THR A 977 2.22 -47.89 -26.02
C THR A 977 1.23 -47.14 -26.92
N GLY A 978 1.33 -47.37 -28.22
CA GLY A 978 0.42 -46.83 -29.24
C GLY A 978 0.99 -46.96 -30.64
N ALA A 979 0.42 -47.86 -31.47
CA ALA A 979 0.97 -48.18 -32.80
C ALA A 979 0.97 -47.01 -33.80
N THR A 980 0.22 -45.94 -33.52
CA THR A 980 0.12 -44.71 -34.31
C THR A 980 0.95 -43.54 -33.76
N LEU A 981 1.63 -43.71 -32.62
CA LEU A 981 2.33 -42.63 -31.88
C LEU A 981 3.81 -42.97 -31.60
N THR A 982 4.41 -43.85 -32.41
CA THR A 982 5.76 -44.39 -32.17
C THR A 982 6.87 -43.34 -32.07
N PHE A 983 6.70 -42.15 -32.68
CA PHE A 983 7.65 -41.05 -32.56
C PHE A 983 7.55 -40.36 -31.19
N SER A 984 6.36 -39.91 -30.79
CA SER A 984 6.10 -39.27 -29.50
C SER A 984 6.36 -40.23 -28.33
N ALA A 985 6.00 -41.52 -28.48
CA ALA A 985 6.34 -42.57 -27.52
C ALA A 985 7.86 -42.73 -27.36
N GLY A 986 8.62 -42.65 -28.45
CA GLY A 986 10.09 -42.65 -28.41
C GLY A 986 10.67 -41.45 -27.66
N SER A 987 10.15 -40.24 -27.92
CA SER A 987 10.54 -39.03 -27.18
C SER A 987 10.28 -39.15 -25.68
N VAL A 988 9.09 -39.62 -25.27
CA VAL A 988 8.76 -39.86 -23.85
C VAL A 988 9.68 -40.92 -23.24
N GLN A 989 9.93 -42.04 -23.93
CA GLN A 989 10.81 -43.10 -23.45
C GLN A 989 12.26 -42.62 -23.28
N GLU A 990 12.78 -41.81 -24.22
CA GLU A 990 14.15 -41.27 -24.13
C GLU A 990 14.28 -40.25 -22.98
N ALA A 991 13.32 -39.32 -22.88
CA ALA A 991 13.26 -38.36 -21.78
C ALA A 991 13.18 -39.06 -20.41
N MET A 992 12.30 -40.05 -20.28
CA MET A 992 12.11 -40.79 -19.04
C MET A 992 13.29 -41.71 -18.71
N THR A 993 13.98 -42.26 -19.71
CA THR A 993 15.21 -43.04 -19.47
C THR A 993 16.33 -42.13 -18.93
N GLU A 994 16.50 -40.94 -19.50
CA GLU A 994 17.45 -39.94 -19.01
C GLU A 994 17.15 -39.52 -17.57
N ILE A 995 15.88 -39.28 -17.25
CA ILE A 995 15.40 -38.99 -15.89
C ILE A 995 15.66 -40.17 -14.94
N LEU A 996 15.36 -41.41 -15.34
CA LEU A 996 15.60 -42.59 -14.51
C LEU A 996 17.09 -42.84 -14.26
N ASP A 997 17.96 -42.60 -15.23
CA ASP A 997 19.41 -42.73 -15.01
C ASP A 997 19.93 -41.64 -14.05
N LYS A 998 19.43 -40.39 -14.16
CA LYS A 998 19.67 -39.31 -13.17
C LYS A 998 19.19 -39.70 -11.75
N ILE A 999 17.97 -40.26 -11.61
CA ILE A 999 17.41 -40.78 -10.34
C ILE A 999 18.27 -41.91 -9.74
N ASN A 1000 18.92 -42.71 -10.59
CA ASN A 1000 19.78 -43.81 -10.17
C ASN A 1000 21.27 -43.40 -10.01
N GLY A 1001 21.63 -42.14 -10.23
CA GLY A 1001 23.00 -41.63 -10.10
C GLY A 1001 23.98 -42.20 -11.14
N LYS A 1002 23.54 -42.34 -12.40
CA LYS A 1002 24.35 -42.86 -13.52
C LYS A 1002 24.73 -41.80 -14.55
#